data_AF-A0A2M6Y2X1-F1
#
_entry.id   AF-A0A2M6Y2X1-F1
#
_cell.length_a   1.000
_cell.length_b   1.000
_cell.length_c   1.000
_cell.angle_alpha   90.00
_cell.angle_beta   90.00
_cell.angle_gamma   90.00
#
_symmetry.space_group_name_H-M   'P 1'
#
loop_
_entity.id
_entity.type
_entity.pdbx_description
1 polymer ?
#
loop_
_entity_poly.entity_id
_entity_poly.type
_entity_poly.pdbx_seq_one_letter_code
_entity_poly.pdbx_strand_id
1 'polypeptide(L)'
;PVKPPAAPAKLVLPPSAQRFSAPRSAIPPLIRPPAPSRPSVAPRSYAPASKPAVPARPAVPAKPAAAAPPKTPEKAVAAPGLEDEKTALPKLKVSTQVVVRELAEKMGIRPTDFIKKLMGMGVFATINQRLDQDAAVLIAADYGYDLELVPMYGEDELKEEIEHEKTENLKPRSAIITIMGHVDHGKTTLLDALRESNVVESEAGQITQHIGAYMVHTARGPITVLDTPGHEAFTAMRAHGVKVTDIVVLVVSAVDGVMPQTLEAINHAKAGSVPMIVAINKIDLPTANTQQIKQQLANHGLNPEEWGGKTPMVEISAKKRLNLDKLLELVSIQAEMMELKANPDKPGQGIVIEARLDPKKGVVATVINMTGTTRIGDPFTVGAAHGKVRALVDDHGERLQELKPSMPAEVLGISGDVPQAGDVLKVTENEREARHVSDKRRMNRREEAMTHQKHVTLLSLKSQVDQELLRNLNVVLKTDVFGSLQAVKDSLEKLSTLEVAIQILHAGVGNITESDVLLAKASNAIIMGFHVEADSKVQEAAKTAEVEIRKYTVIYDLIEDVRAAMSGMLAPEIVEIVTGRAEIQQIFDLSSGRVAGSLVREGKMVRNQAVRLMRGGEAVGNGKISGLKRFKEDVKEVDKGIECGILLEGIKDFRAADIVEAITREERVRRLTNV
;
A
#
# COMPACT_ATOMS: atom_id res chain seq x y z
N PRO A 1 -70.00 -10.72 14.68
CA PRO A 1 -70.18 -9.47 15.45
C PRO A 1 -68.83 -8.97 16.01
N VAL A 2 -68.32 -7.86 15.47
CA VAL A 2 -66.99 -7.30 15.82
C VAL A 2 -67.13 -6.30 16.98
N LYS A 3 -66.23 -6.34 17.96
CA LYS A 3 -66.06 -5.26 18.97
C LYS A 3 -64.96 -4.30 18.48
N PRO A 4 -65.19 -2.97 18.49
CA PRO A 4 -64.16 -1.99 18.17
C PRO A 4 -63.17 -1.78 19.33
N PRO A 5 -61.88 -1.49 19.06
CA PRO A 5 -60.91 -1.09 20.07
C PRO A 5 -61.10 0.36 20.53
N ALA A 6 -60.48 0.73 21.66
CA ALA A 6 -60.65 2.02 22.32
C ALA A 6 -59.81 3.16 21.69
N ALA A 7 -60.24 4.41 21.92
CA ALA A 7 -59.59 5.61 21.39
C ALA A 7 -58.34 6.05 22.21
N PRO A 8 -57.31 6.62 21.58
CA PRO A 8 -56.10 7.10 22.26
C PRO A 8 -56.32 8.41 23.03
N ALA A 9 -55.51 8.62 24.07
CA ALA A 9 -55.61 9.78 24.97
C ALA A 9 -54.97 11.06 24.39
N LYS A 10 -55.40 12.22 24.90
CA LYS A 10 -54.88 13.54 24.51
C LYS A 10 -53.52 13.82 25.17
N LEU A 11 -52.53 14.22 24.36
CA LEU A 11 -51.28 14.81 24.85
C LEU A 11 -51.52 16.25 25.35
N VAL A 12 -50.89 16.58 26.48
CA VAL A 12 -50.88 17.93 27.08
C VAL A 12 -49.48 18.51 26.93
N LEU A 13 -49.37 19.73 26.41
CA LEU A 13 -48.10 20.43 26.26
C LEU A 13 -47.70 21.12 27.58
N PRO A 14 -46.42 21.05 28.00
CA PRO A 14 -45.91 21.82 29.14
C PRO A 14 -45.80 23.32 28.81
N PRO A 15 -45.84 24.21 29.83
CA PRO A 15 -45.95 25.66 29.63
C PRO A 15 -44.63 26.34 29.22
N SER A 16 -44.76 27.51 28.62
CA SER A 16 -43.64 28.35 28.17
C SER A 16 -42.85 28.97 29.32
N ALA A 17 -41.54 28.76 29.32
CA ALA A 17 -40.61 29.38 30.27
C ALA A 17 -40.45 30.89 30.02
N GLN A 18 -40.13 31.64 31.08
CA GLN A 18 -40.22 33.10 31.11
C GLN A 18 -39.01 33.81 30.48
N ARG A 19 -39.26 34.99 29.91
CA ARG A 19 -38.20 35.93 29.51
C ARG A 19 -37.51 36.50 30.75
N PHE A 20 -36.23 36.17 30.96
CA PHE A 20 -35.38 36.87 31.92
C PHE A 20 -34.42 37.85 31.22
N SER A 21 -34.29 39.04 31.79
CA SER A 21 -33.46 40.13 31.28
C SER A 21 -31.98 39.94 31.61
N ALA A 22 -31.10 40.16 30.65
CA ALA A 22 -29.66 40.04 30.84
C ALA A 22 -29.10 41.13 31.78
N PRO A 23 -28.30 40.78 32.80
CA PRO A 23 -27.50 41.73 33.55
C PRO A 23 -26.27 42.17 32.74
N ARG A 24 -25.92 43.46 32.79
CA ARG A 24 -24.64 43.97 32.26
C ARG A 24 -23.50 43.56 33.18
N SER A 25 -22.57 42.74 32.70
CA SER A 25 -21.22 42.61 33.29
C SER A 25 -20.24 43.56 32.60
N ALA A 26 -19.38 44.22 33.37
CA ALA A 26 -18.43 45.21 32.86
C ALA A 26 -17.18 44.54 32.26
N ILE A 27 -16.61 45.15 31.23
CA ILE A 27 -15.36 44.71 30.58
C ILE A 27 -14.17 45.26 31.39
N PRO A 28 -13.27 44.41 31.93
CA PRO A 28 -11.98 44.85 32.47
C PRO A 28 -11.04 45.23 31.32
N PRO A 29 -10.20 46.28 31.46
CA PRO A 29 -9.29 46.68 30.39
C PRO A 29 -8.18 45.64 30.16
N LEU A 30 -7.97 45.26 28.90
CA LEU A 30 -6.88 44.37 28.48
C LEU A 30 -5.51 45.03 28.69
N ILE A 31 -4.80 44.58 29.73
CA ILE A 31 -3.38 44.90 29.93
C ILE A 31 -2.58 44.26 28.79
N ARG A 32 -1.98 45.09 27.92
CA ARG A 32 -1.11 44.61 26.85
C ARG A 32 0.26 44.21 27.42
N PRO A 33 0.79 43.01 27.12
CA PRO A 33 2.21 42.73 27.36
C PRO A 33 3.08 43.62 26.43
N PRO A 34 4.29 44.00 26.86
CA PRO A 34 5.17 44.87 26.08
C PRO A 34 5.71 44.17 24.82
N ALA A 35 5.84 44.92 23.73
CA ALA A 35 6.40 44.40 22.48
C ALA A 35 7.95 44.26 22.59
N PRO A 36 8.55 43.18 22.05
CA PRO A 36 10.00 43.03 22.03
C PRO A 36 10.66 44.07 21.13
N SER A 37 11.64 44.80 21.68
CA SER A 37 12.34 45.88 21.01
C SER A 37 13.25 45.37 19.88
N ARG A 38 12.96 45.76 18.63
CA ARG A 38 13.92 45.63 17.52
C ARG A 38 14.97 46.75 17.62
N PRO A 39 16.29 46.46 17.67
CA PRO A 39 17.30 47.49 17.54
C PRO A 39 17.29 48.07 16.13
N SER A 40 17.30 49.39 16.02
CA SER A 40 17.22 50.12 14.75
C SER A 40 18.59 50.42 14.15
N VAL A 41 18.78 50.14 12.86
CA VAL A 41 19.80 50.80 12.02
C VAL A 41 19.08 51.40 10.82
N ALA A 42 19.29 52.69 10.57
CA ALA A 42 18.55 53.44 9.55
C ALA A 42 19.10 53.17 8.12
N PRO A 43 18.24 53.21 7.08
CA PRO A 43 18.69 53.04 5.70
C PRO A 43 19.49 54.26 5.24
N ARG A 44 20.70 54.04 4.70
CA ARG A 44 21.44 55.06 3.95
C ARG A 44 21.12 54.95 2.47
N SER A 45 20.42 55.96 1.95
CA SER A 45 20.18 56.17 0.53
C SER A 45 21.46 56.57 -0.21
N TYR A 46 21.69 55.99 -1.40
CA TYR A 46 22.51 56.61 -2.44
C TYR A 46 21.80 56.50 -3.80
N ALA A 47 21.77 57.63 -4.52
CA ALA A 47 21.17 57.77 -5.85
C ALA A 47 22.24 57.62 -6.96
N PRO A 48 21.86 57.40 -8.24
CA PRO A 48 22.76 56.77 -9.21
C PRO A 48 23.55 57.73 -10.12
N ALA A 49 24.83 57.39 -10.32
CA ALA A 49 25.71 57.79 -11.43
C ALA A 49 26.96 56.87 -11.39
N SER A 50 27.73 56.60 -12.45
CA SER A 50 27.57 56.73 -13.91
C SER A 50 28.65 55.85 -14.58
N LYS A 51 28.43 55.33 -15.81
CA LYS A 51 29.43 54.48 -16.50
C LYS A 51 30.70 55.24 -16.93
N PRO A 52 31.90 54.67 -16.73
CA PRO A 52 33.03 54.82 -17.65
C PRO A 52 32.89 53.87 -18.86
N ALA A 53 33.57 54.17 -19.97
CA ALA A 53 33.37 53.49 -21.26
C ALA A 53 34.52 52.53 -21.67
N VAL A 54 34.23 51.64 -22.63
CA VAL A 54 35.20 50.73 -23.27
C VAL A 54 35.34 51.07 -24.76
N PRO A 55 36.55 51.35 -25.28
CA PRO A 55 36.93 51.20 -26.69
C PRO A 55 37.63 49.84 -26.91
N ALA A 56 37.18 48.92 -27.78
CA ALA A 56 37.15 48.94 -29.25
C ALA A 56 38.55 48.85 -29.90
N ARG A 57 38.86 48.05 -30.93
CA ARG A 57 38.14 47.08 -31.83
C ARG A 57 39.21 46.24 -32.62
N PRO A 58 38.94 45.32 -33.60
CA PRO A 58 37.70 44.88 -34.29
C PRO A 58 37.28 43.43 -33.88
N ALA A 59 36.99 42.35 -34.65
CA ALA A 59 36.89 42.01 -36.08
C ALA A 59 36.00 40.75 -36.35
N VAL A 60 35.79 40.35 -37.62
CA VAL A 60 35.02 39.15 -38.09
C VAL A 60 35.53 38.67 -39.48
N PRO A 61 35.41 37.39 -39.90
CA PRO A 61 34.17 36.83 -40.51
C PRO A 61 33.87 35.36 -40.10
N ALA A 62 33.21 34.53 -40.95
CA ALA A 62 32.29 33.48 -40.47
C ALA A 62 31.83 32.37 -41.46
N LYS A 63 31.47 31.17 -40.92
CA LYS A 63 30.48 30.14 -41.39
C LYS A 63 30.73 29.44 -42.77
N PRO A 64 29.93 28.42 -43.25
CA PRO A 64 28.80 27.61 -42.68
C PRO A 64 28.77 26.05 -42.94
N ALA A 65 28.06 25.29 -42.06
CA ALA A 65 27.07 24.18 -42.25
C ALA A 65 27.26 22.85 -43.09
N ALA A 66 26.54 21.79 -42.63
CA ALA A 66 26.09 20.51 -43.29
C ALA A 66 27.14 19.39 -43.59
N ALA A 67 26.84 18.07 -43.72
CA ALA A 67 25.77 17.13 -43.25
C ALA A 67 26.26 15.63 -43.37
N ALA A 68 25.49 14.61 -42.92
CA ALA A 68 25.85 13.16 -42.84
C ALA A 68 25.26 12.28 -44.01
N PRO A 69 25.39 10.92 -44.13
CA PRO A 69 26.01 9.81 -43.33
C PRO A 69 26.99 8.94 -44.21
N PRO A 70 27.05 7.57 -44.38
CA PRO A 70 26.58 6.35 -43.63
C PRO A 70 27.48 5.05 -43.58
N LYS A 71 27.19 4.14 -42.62
CA LYS A 71 27.16 2.63 -42.62
C LYS A 71 28.27 1.68 -43.21
N THR A 72 28.96 0.92 -42.31
CA THR A 72 29.32 -0.56 -42.32
C THR A 72 30.16 -1.21 -43.46
N PRO A 73 30.73 -2.45 -43.30
CA PRO A 73 31.08 -3.28 -42.11
C PRO A 73 32.52 -3.88 -42.12
N GLU A 74 32.98 -4.56 -41.05
CA GLU A 74 33.44 -5.99 -41.08
C GLU A 74 33.98 -6.56 -39.74
N LYS A 75 33.68 -7.86 -39.53
CA LYS A 75 34.37 -8.99 -38.85
C LYS A 75 35.17 -8.85 -37.53
N ALA A 76 35.17 -9.96 -36.80
CA ALA A 76 35.91 -10.18 -35.55
C ALA A 76 37.29 -10.84 -35.77
N VAL A 77 38.19 -10.67 -34.80
CA VAL A 77 39.41 -11.44 -34.59
C VAL A 77 39.49 -11.79 -33.09
N ALA A 78 39.99 -12.97 -32.74
CA ALA A 78 40.10 -13.44 -31.35
C ALA A 78 41.56 -13.75 -30.98
N ALA A 79 41.97 -13.30 -29.78
CA ALA A 79 43.19 -13.66 -29.03
C ALA A 79 44.56 -13.41 -29.74
N PRO A 80 45.64 -13.08 -29.02
CA PRO A 80 46.17 -13.89 -27.91
C PRO A 80 45.94 -13.26 -26.53
N GLY A 81 46.13 -14.07 -25.49
CA GLY A 81 46.12 -13.60 -24.10
C GLY A 81 47.47 -13.00 -23.68
N LEU A 82 47.41 -12.10 -22.69
CA LEU A 82 48.51 -11.80 -21.78
C LEU A 82 48.05 -12.22 -20.38
N GLU A 83 48.91 -12.93 -19.66
CA GLU A 83 48.65 -13.39 -18.30
C GLU A 83 49.03 -12.26 -17.32
N ASP A 84 48.16 -11.26 -17.19
CA ASP A 84 48.28 -10.29 -16.11
C ASP A 84 47.94 -10.98 -14.78
N GLU A 85 48.97 -11.26 -13.97
CA GLU A 85 48.82 -11.66 -12.58
C GLU A 85 47.99 -10.59 -11.84
N LYS A 86 46.73 -10.90 -11.56
CA LYS A 86 45.92 -10.08 -10.65
C LYS A 86 46.49 -10.17 -9.25
N THR A 87 47.41 -9.26 -8.92
CA THR A 87 47.86 -8.99 -7.55
C THR A 87 46.62 -8.80 -6.68
N ALA A 88 46.30 -9.79 -5.86
CA ALA A 88 45.05 -9.79 -5.10
C ALA A 88 45.04 -8.59 -4.15
N LEU A 89 44.19 -7.61 -4.44
CA LEU A 89 44.06 -6.41 -3.61
C LEU A 89 43.67 -6.83 -2.18
N PRO A 90 44.24 -6.22 -1.13
CA PRO A 90 43.85 -6.52 0.24
C PRO A 90 42.35 -6.28 0.43
N LYS A 91 41.60 -7.37 0.67
CA LYS A 91 40.16 -7.32 0.92
C LYS A 91 39.88 -6.57 2.23
N LEU A 92 39.13 -5.48 2.13
CA LEU A 92 38.73 -4.66 3.27
C LEU A 92 37.27 -4.94 3.61
N LYS A 93 37.01 -5.70 4.68
CA LYS A 93 35.63 -5.90 5.17
C LYS A 93 35.10 -4.64 5.84
N VAL A 94 34.04 -4.07 5.28
CA VAL A 94 33.35 -2.89 5.82
C VAL A 94 31.84 -3.14 5.80
N SER A 95 31.16 -2.66 6.84
CA SER A 95 29.70 -2.66 6.93
C SER A 95 29.09 -1.87 5.77
N THR A 96 27.91 -2.28 5.30
CA THR A 96 27.10 -1.51 4.32
C THR A 96 26.78 -0.07 4.73
N GLN A 97 27.00 0.28 6.01
CA GLN A 97 27.05 1.66 6.49
C GLN A 97 28.51 2.11 6.56
N VAL A 98 28.88 3.02 5.65
CA VAL A 98 30.25 3.50 5.45
C VAL A 98 30.32 4.99 5.80
N VAL A 99 30.88 5.35 6.95
CA VAL A 99 31.13 6.77 7.29
C VAL A 99 32.46 7.20 6.68
N VAL A 100 32.50 8.40 6.07
CA VAL A 100 33.71 9.01 5.47
C VAL A 100 34.93 8.93 6.40
N ARG A 101 34.74 9.24 7.68
CA ARG A 101 35.77 9.09 8.72
C ARG A 101 36.23 7.64 8.93
N GLU A 102 35.31 6.71 9.14
CA GLU A 102 35.62 5.31 9.47
C GLU A 102 36.31 4.59 8.30
N LEU A 103 35.91 4.88 7.06
CA LEU A 103 36.56 4.34 5.87
C LEU A 103 37.98 4.90 5.70
N ALA A 104 38.17 6.21 5.91
CA ALA A 104 39.49 6.82 5.88
C ALA A 104 40.41 6.26 6.98
N GLU A 105 39.90 6.11 8.21
CA GLU A 105 40.64 5.50 9.33
C GLU A 105 40.98 4.03 9.04
N LYS A 106 40.06 3.22 8.48
CA LYS A 106 40.31 1.82 8.08
C LYS A 106 41.36 1.67 6.96
N MET A 107 41.45 2.63 6.04
CA MET A 107 42.47 2.64 4.98
C MET A 107 43.76 3.39 5.38
N GLY A 108 43.87 3.87 6.62
CA GLY A 108 45.05 4.60 7.11
C GLY A 108 45.24 6.01 6.51
N ILE A 109 44.20 6.56 5.87
CA ILE A 109 44.23 7.84 5.15
C ILE A 109 43.70 8.96 6.05
N ARG A 110 44.28 10.15 5.95
CA ARG A 110 43.77 11.35 6.65
C ARG A 110 42.40 11.75 6.08
N PRO A 111 41.34 11.90 6.91
CA PRO A 111 39.99 12.27 6.40
C PRO A 111 39.96 13.54 5.54
N THR A 112 40.85 14.50 5.80
CA THR A 112 40.99 15.73 5.00
C THR A 112 41.42 15.49 3.56
N ASP A 113 42.21 14.45 3.31
CA ASP A 113 42.76 14.15 1.99
C ASP A 113 41.84 13.16 1.25
N PHE A 114 41.19 12.27 1.99
CA PHE A 114 40.07 11.46 1.51
C PHE A 114 38.91 12.33 0.97
N ILE A 115 38.52 13.38 1.70
CA ILE A 115 37.48 14.34 1.28
C ILE A 115 37.88 15.15 0.03
N LYS A 116 39.17 15.47 -0.15
CA LYS A 116 39.64 16.11 -1.40
C LYS A 116 39.45 15.20 -2.61
N LYS A 117 39.73 13.90 -2.46
CA LYS A 117 39.56 12.93 -3.55
C LYS A 117 38.08 12.70 -3.89
N LEU A 118 37.23 12.57 -2.86
CA LEU A 118 35.76 12.58 -2.99
C LEU A 118 35.25 13.77 -3.83
N MET A 119 35.66 15.00 -3.49
CA MET A 119 35.28 16.20 -4.25
C MET A 119 35.83 16.20 -5.69
N GLY A 120 37.03 15.66 -5.91
CA GLY A 120 37.61 15.48 -7.25
C GLY A 120 36.80 14.53 -8.14
N MET A 121 36.05 13.60 -7.54
CA MET A 121 35.14 12.66 -8.20
C MET A 121 33.68 13.16 -8.21
N GLY A 122 33.44 14.43 -7.84
CA GLY A 122 32.12 15.06 -7.82
C GLY A 122 31.26 14.76 -6.58
N VAL A 123 31.76 13.97 -5.63
CA VAL A 123 31.03 13.56 -4.43
C VAL A 123 31.32 14.51 -3.28
N PHE A 124 30.38 15.42 -2.99
CA PHE A 124 30.51 16.37 -1.88
C PHE A 124 30.06 15.74 -0.56
N ALA A 125 31.02 15.25 0.22
CA ALA A 125 30.79 14.64 1.54
C ALA A 125 31.63 15.28 2.65
N THR A 126 31.04 15.40 3.84
CA THR A 126 31.70 15.90 5.07
C THR A 126 32.20 14.74 5.95
N ILE A 127 33.08 15.03 6.93
CA ILE A 127 33.80 14.01 7.74
C ILE A 127 32.87 12.96 8.37
N ASN A 128 31.71 13.39 8.88
CA ASN A 128 30.75 12.53 9.58
C ASN A 128 29.60 12.06 8.67
N GLN A 129 29.70 12.30 7.36
CA GLN A 129 28.67 11.92 6.40
C GLN A 129 28.82 10.45 6.00
N ARG A 130 27.70 9.78 5.77
CA ARG A 130 27.68 8.45 5.12
C ARG A 130 28.06 8.62 3.66
N LEU A 131 28.89 7.72 3.14
CA LEU A 131 29.22 7.61 1.73
C LEU A 131 28.29 6.58 1.08
N ASP A 132 27.92 6.82 -0.18
CA ASP A 132 27.12 5.88 -0.96
C ASP A 132 27.93 4.61 -1.29
N GLN A 133 27.28 3.47 -1.49
CA GLN A 133 27.96 2.18 -1.64
C GLN A 133 28.82 2.14 -2.92
N ASP A 134 28.26 2.58 -4.06
CA ASP A 134 28.98 2.68 -5.33
C ASP A 134 30.18 3.63 -5.22
N ALA A 135 30.00 4.78 -4.53
CA ALA A 135 31.06 5.76 -4.32
C ALA A 135 32.16 5.25 -3.38
N ALA A 136 31.81 4.44 -2.37
CA ALA A 136 32.75 3.80 -1.48
C ALA A 136 33.59 2.75 -2.22
N VAL A 137 32.95 1.83 -2.94
CA VAL A 137 33.60 0.78 -3.74
C VAL A 137 34.53 1.39 -4.77
N LEU A 138 34.05 2.38 -5.53
CA LEU A 138 34.85 3.06 -6.56
C LEU A 138 36.12 3.70 -5.96
N ILE A 139 36.02 4.35 -4.80
CA ILE A 139 37.16 5.03 -4.15
C ILE A 139 38.13 4.04 -3.50
N ALA A 140 37.65 2.92 -2.95
CA ALA A 140 38.52 1.87 -2.41
C ALA A 140 39.34 1.20 -3.52
N ALA A 141 38.72 0.88 -4.66
CA ALA A 141 39.42 0.39 -5.84
C ALA A 141 40.48 1.40 -6.31
N ASP A 142 40.15 2.69 -6.31
CA ASP A 142 41.04 3.80 -6.63
C ASP A 142 42.17 4.04 -5.59
N TYR A 143 42.17 3.27 -4.49
CA TYR A 143 43.26 3.20 -3.49
C TYR A 143 43.89 1.79 -3.39
N GLY A 144 43.49 0.83 -4.23
CA GLY A 144 44.02 -0.53 -4.23
C GLY A 144 43.44 -1.46 -3.14
N TYR A 145 42.21 -1.21 -2.69
CA TYR A 145 41.46 -2.09 -1.78
C TYR A 145 40.22 -2.66 -2.47
N ASP A 146 39.97 -3.96 -2.29
CA ASP A 146 38.72 -4.60 -2.71
C ASP A 146 37.71 -4.53 -1.55
N LEU A 147 36.60 -3.81 -1.75
CA LEU A 147 35.63 -3.51 -0.69
C LEU A 147 34.54 -4.61 -0.61
N GLU A 148 34.74 -5.54 0.31
CA GLU A 148 33.76 -6.60 0.60
C GLU A 148 32.71 -6.04 1.57
N LEU A 149 31.64 -5.47 1.00
CA LEU A 149 30.52 -4.86 1.72
C LEU A 149 29.64 -5.94 2.39
N VAL A 150 29.77 -6.09 3.71
CA VAL A 150 28.96 -7.05 4.48
C VAL A 150 27.67 -6.37 4.97
N PRO A 151 26.48 -6.89 4.63
CA PRO A 151 25.21 -6.35 5.14
C PRO A 151 25.03 -6.71 6.61
N MET A 152 24.92 -5.71 7.50
CA MET A 152 24.69 -5.92 8.93
C MET A 152 23.21 -6.23 9.28
N TYR A 153 22.60 -7.20 8.58
CA TYR A 153 21.18 -7.51 8.74
C TYR A 153 20.86 -9.02 8.65
N GLY A 154 20.88 -9.69 9.81
CA GLY A 154 19.73 -10.42 10.34
C GLY A 154 19.38 -11.81 9.78
N GLU A 155 19.53 -12.06 8.48
CA GLU A 155 19.25 -13.38 7.87
C GLU A 155 20.55 -14.15 7.59
N ASP A 156 21.62 -13.47 7.19
CA ASP A 156 22.90 -14.14 6.95
C ASP A 156 23.68 -14.35 8.26
N GLU A 157 23.60 -13.44 9.25
CA GLU A 157 24.06 -13.73 10.63
C GLU A 157 23.39 -14.98 11.22
N LEU A 158 22.10 -15.21 10.91
CA LEU A 158 21.37 -16.38 11.40
C LEU A 158 21.88 -17.68 10.76
N LYS A 159 22.26 -17.65 9.48
CA LYS A 159 22.88 -18.79 8.78
C LYS A 159 24.31 -19.02 9.26
N GLU A 160 25.14 -17.98 9.33
CA GLU A 160 26.53 -18.07 9.80
C GLU A 160 26.61 -18.54 11.28
N GLU A 161 25.71 -18.09 12.17
CA GLU A 161 25.63 -18.58 13.56
C GLU A 161 25.13 -20.03 13.71
N ILE A 162 24.54 -20.61 12.65
CA ILE A 162 24.09 -22.01 12.59
C ILE A 162 25.14 -22.90 11.90
N GLU A 163 25.71 -22.46 10.76
CA GLU A 163 26.74 -23.20 10.03
C GLU A 163 28.06 -23.34 10.82
N HIS A 164 28.32 -22.44 11.79
CA HIS A 164 29.43 -22.56 12.73
C HIS A 164 29.12 -23.33 14.02
N GLU A 165 27.94 -23.96 14.17
CA GLU A 165 27.66 -24.80 15.35
C GLU A 165 28.33 -26.17 15.33
N LYS A 166 28.67 -26.67 16.52
CA LYS A 166 28.93 -28.10 16.72
C LYS A 166 27.62 -28.87 16.64
N THR A 167 27.57 -29.87 15.75
CA THR A 167 26.40 -30.74 15.52
C THR A 167 25.90 -31.48 16.76
N GLU A 168 26.70 -31.60 17.81
CA GLU A 168 26.37 -32.27 19.08
C GLU A 168 25.27 -31.56 19.89
N ASN A 169 25.09 -30.24 19.73
CA ASN A 169 24.10 -29.45 20.48
C ASN A 169 22.72 -29.33 19.79
N LEU A 170 22.61 -29.82 18.56
CA LEU A 170 21.40 -29.71 17.73
C LEU A 170 20.38 -30.78 18.13
N LYS A 171 19.25 -30.35 18.71
CA LYS A 171 18.13 -31.21 19.10
C LYS A 171 17.00 -31.09 18.07
N PRO A 172 16.19 -32.13 17.84
CA PRO A 172 15.06 -32.05 16.91
C PRO A 172 14.05 -31.00 17.39
N ARG A 173 13.45 -30.25 16.44
CA ARG A 173 12.40 -29.25 16.70
C ARG A 173 11.13 -29.55 15.93
N SER A 174 9.99 -29.06 16.42
CA SER A 174 8.72 -29.08 15.70
C SER A 174 8.80 -28.33 14.37
N ALA A 175 8.05 -28.78 13.36
CA ALA A 175 7.86 -28.02 12.14
C ALA A 175 6.96 -26.80 12.38
N ILE A 176 7.29 -25.70 11.69
CA ILE A 176 6.45 -24.53 11.53
C ILE A 176 5.81 -24.61 10.15
N ILE A 177 4.48 -24.65 10.08
CA ILE A 177 3.73 -24.72 8.82
C ILE A 177 2.86 -23.48 8.61
N THR A 178 2.72 -23.01 7.37
CA THR A 178 1.70 -22.00 7.00
C THR A 178 0.64 -22.66 6.13
N ILE A 179 -0.64 -22.34 6.38
CA ILE A 179 -1.74 -22.73 5.51
C ILE A 179 -2.01 -21.61 4.48
N MET A 180 -1.87 -21.94 3.19
CA MET A 180 -2.03 -21.03 2.06
C MET A 180 -3.13 -21.46 1.09
N GLY A 181 -3.50 -20.57 0.17
CA GLY A 181 -4.57 -20.77 -0.81
C GLY A 181 -5.53 -19.58 -0.89
N HIS A 182 -6.42 -19.66 -1.88
CA HIS A 182 -7.45 -18.66 -2.19
C HIS A 182 -8.47 -18.45 -1.06
N VAL A 183 -9.20 -17.33 -1.12
CA VAL A 183 -10.47 -17.11 -0.40
C VAL A 183 -11.46 -18.25 -0.71
N ASP A 184 -12.38 -18.54 0.21
CA ASP A 184 -13.42 -19.58 0.13
C ASP A 184 -12.98 -21.03 -0.14
N HIS A 185 -11.67 -21.31 -0.24
CA HIS A 185 -11.13 -22.68 -0.25
C HIS A 185 -11.25 -23.40 1.12
N GLY A 186 -11.77 -22.72 2.14
CA GLY A 186 -12.02 -23.27 3.47
C GLY A 186 -10.77 -23.38 4.34
N LYS A 187 -9.83 -22.43 4.21
CA LYS A 187 -8.61 -22.36 5.05
C LYS A 187 -8.94 -22.19 6.53
N THR A 188 -9.68 -21.14 6.88
CA THR A 188 -10.11 -20.88 8.27
C THR A 188 -10.97 -22.02 8.81
N THR A 189 -11.78 -22.67 7.96
CA THR A 189 -12.51 -23.91 8.32
C THR A 189 -11.61 -25.11 8.61
N LEU A 190 -10.49 -25.25 7.90
CA LEU A 190 -9.47 -26.28 8.17
C LEU A 190 -8.74 -25.97 9.48
N LEU A 191 -8.40 -24.70 9.72
CA LEU A 191 -7.71 -24.25 10.92
C LEU A 191 -8.59 -24.44 12.17
N ASP A 192 -9.87 -24.07 12.11
CA ASP A 192 -10.89 -24.37 13.13
C ASP A 192 -10.98 -25.88 13.42
N ALA A 193 -11.01 -26.70 12.37
CA ALA A 193 -11.07 -28.15 12.50
C ALA A 193 -9.79 -28.76 13.11
N LEU A 194 -8.63 -28.11 12.94
CA LEU A 194 -7.33 -28.50 13.53
C LEU A 194 -7.13 -27.97 14.96
N ARG A 195 -7.80 -26.87 15.33
CA ARG A 195 -7.72 -26.22 16.65
C ARG A 195 -8.84 -26.67 17.62
N GLU A 196 -9.74 -27.52 17.13
CA GLU A 196 -10.99 -27.94 17.79
C GLU A 196 -11.94 -26.79 18.18
N SER A 197 -11.72 -25.58 17.68
CA SER A 197 -12.42 -24.34 18.04
C SER A 197 -13.17 -23.73 16.85
N ASN A 198 -14.29 -23.04 17.09
CA ASN A 198 -14.99 -22.27 16.05
C ASN A 198 -14.52 -20.80 16.07
N VAL A 199 -13.47 -20.44 15.33
CA VAL A 199 -13.06 -19.03 15.12
C VAL A 199 -13.89 -18.38 14.02
N VAL A 200 -14.27 -19.13 12.97
CA VAL A 200 -15.05 -18.63 11.82
C VAL A 200 -16.40 -18.01 12.22
N GLU A 201 -17.03 -18.49 13.30
CA GLU A 201 -18.29 -17.92 13.81
C GLU A 201 -18.08 -16.64 14.65
N SER A 202 -16.84 -16.30 15.00
CA SER A 202 -16.47 -15.16 15.85
C SER A 202 -15.79 -14.01 15.09
N GLU A 203 -15.14 -14.27 13.95
CA GLU A 203 -14.52 -13.23 13.12
C GLU A 203 -15.54 -12.45 12.27
N ALA A 204 -15.39 -11.13 12.25
CA ALA A 204 -16.22 -10.26 11.42
C ALA A 204 -15.98 -10.55 9.93
N GLY A 205 -17.04 -10.90 9.21
CA GLY A 205 -16.99 -11.26 7.79
C GLY A 205 -16.58 -12.71 7.49
N GLN A 206 -16.42 -13.57 8.51
CA GLN A 206 -16.05 -14.99 8.35
C GLN A 206 -14.71 -15.24 7.61
N ILE A 207 -13.79 -14.27 7.67
CA ILE A 207 -12.47 -14.33 7.03
C ILE A 207 -11.35 -13.99 8.01
N THR A 208 -10.26 -14.79 7.97
CA THR A 208 -9.02 -14.46 8.67
C THR A 208 -8.49 -13.11 8.17
N GLN A 209 -8.33 -12.13 9.07
CA GLN A 209 -7.75 -10.81 8.77
C GLN A 209 -6.46 -10.50 9.56
N HIS A 210 -6.00 -11.43 10.42
CA HIS A 210 -4.78 -11.34 11.26
C HIS A 210 -3.85 -12.54 11.01
N ILE A 211 -2.61 -12.52 11.51
CA ILE A 211 -1.69 -13.68 11.40
C ILE A 211 -1.68 -14.46 12.72
N GLY A 212 -2.55 -15.47 12.81
CA GLY A 212 -2.59 -16.38 13.94
C GLY A 212 -1.39 -17.34 13.94
N ALA A 213 -0.81 -17.59 15.11
CA ALA A 213 0.18 -18.65 15.34
C ALA A 213 -0.28 -19.49 16.54
N TYR A 214 -0.42 -20.81 16.35
CA TYR A 214 -0.91 -21.72 17.39
C TYR A 214 -0.27 -23.11 17.28
N MET A 215 -0.39 -23.94 18.31
CA MET A 215 0.24 -25.27 18.36
C MET A 215 -0.80 -26.40 18.30
N VAL A 216 -0.59 -27.36 17.39
CA VAL A 216 -1.42 -28.57 17.24
C VAL A 216 -0.63 -29.77 17.72
N HIS A 217 -1.19 -30.53 18.67
CA HIS A 217 -0.57 -31.75 19.17
C HIS A 217 -0.95 -32.96 18.32
N THR A 218 0.05 -33.64 17.75
CA THR A 218 -0.13 -34.92 17.04
C THR A 218 0.49 -36.08 17.82
N ALA A 219 0.15 -37.32 17.45
CA ALA A 219 0.76 -38.52 18.03
C ALA A 219 2.29 -38.63 17.80
N ARG A 220 2.85 -37.87 16.84
CA ARG A 220 4.31 -37.82 16.57
C ARG A 220 5.02 -36.62 17.20
N GLY A 221 4.28 -35.63 17.68
CA GLY A 221 4.80 -34.41 18.28
C GLY A 221 3.92 -33.17 18.02
N PRO A 222 4.23 -32.02 18.64
CA PRO A 222 3.56 -30.77 18.33
C PRO A 222 4.01 -30.22 16.97
N ILE A 223 3.09 -29.56 16.26
CA ILE A 223 3.33 -28.80 15.02
C ILE A 223 2.84 -27.37 15.26
N THR A 224 3.64 -26.38 14.87
CA THR A 224 3.24 -24.97 14.96
C THR A 224 2.58 -24.55 13.65
N VAL A 225 1.35 -24.03 13.72
CA VAL A 225 0.53 -23.64 12.59
C VAL A 225 0.41 -22.12 12.53
N LEU A 226 0.72 -21.56 11.37
CA LEU A 226 0.51 -20.18 10.98
C LEU A 226 -0.70 -20.07 10.04
N ASP A 227 -1.69 -19.27 10.43
CA ASP A 227 -2.73 -18.82 9.52
C ASP A 227 -2.24 -17.58 8.75
N THR A 228 -2.43 -17.56 7.43
CA THR A 228 -2.17 -16.36 6.62
C THR A 228 -3.43 -15.96 5.83
N PRO A 229 -3.88 -14.70 5.95
CA PRO A 229 -5.05 -14.21 5.21
C PRO A 229 -5.02 -14.48 3.70
N GLY A 230 -6.17 -14.86 3.14
CA GLY A 230 -6.30 -15.28 1.73
C GLY A 230 -6.32 -14.14 0.71
N HIS A 231 -6.85 -12.97 1.08
CA HIS A 231 -7.09 -11.85 0.16
C HIS A 231 -5.77 -11.24 -0.39
N GLU A 232 -5.78 -10.84 -1.67
CA GLU A 232 -4.73 -10.05 -2.37
C GLU A 232 -4.19 -8.80 -1.63
N ALA A 233 -4.94 -8.22 -0.68
CA ALA A 233 -4.42 -7.14 0.16
C ALA A 233 -3.22 -7.60 1.03
N PHE A 234 -3.19 -8.89 1.39
CA PHE A 234 -2.25 -9.47 2.35
C PHE A 234 -1.07 -10.23 1.70
N THR A 235 -0.72 -9.91 0.45
CA THR A 235 0.46 -10.48 -0.25
C THR A 235 1.76 -10.34 0.56
N ALA A 236 1.96 -9.19 1.23
CA ALA A 236 3.12 -8.98 2.10
C ALA A 236 3.13 -9.97 3.28
N MET A 237 1.99 -10.15 3.97
CA MET A 237 1.86 -11.13 5.06
C MET A 237 2.21 -12.55 4.59
N ARG A 238 1.74 -12.96 3.40
CA ARG A 238 2.06 -14.28 2.81
C ARG A 238 3.57 -14.45 2.60
N ALA A 239 4.25 -13.45 2.04
CA ALA A 239 5.69 -13.49 1.83
C ALA A 239 6.47 -13.60 3.15
N HIS A 240 6.05 -12.89 4.21
CA HIS A 240 6.62 -13.05 5.55
C HIS A 240 6.34 -14.44 6.14
N GLY A 241 5.13 -14.99 5.96
CA GLY A 241 4.77 -16.34 6.40
C GLY A 241 5.70 -17.40 5.83
N VAL A 242 5.94 -17.40 4.51
CA VAL A 242 6.86 -18.37 3.86
C VAL A 242 8.28 -18.31 4.45
N LYS A 243 8.79 -17.13 4.81
CA LYS A 243 10.14 -17.00 5.40
C LYS A 243 10.32 -17.68 6.75
N VAL A 244 9.25 -17.87 7.51
CA VAL A 244 9.29 -18.46 8.87
C VAL A 244 8.98 -19.97 8.85
N THR A 245 8.42 -20.49 7.75
CA THR A 245 7.96 -21.88 7.66
C THR A 245 8.98 -22.87 7.14
N ASP A 246 8.91 -24.07 7.71
CA ASP A 246 9.56 -25.27 7.18
C ASP A 246 8.74 -25.93 6.06
N ILE A 247 7.40 -25.86 6.11
CA ILE A 247 6.50 -26.51 5.14
C ILE A 247 5.29 -25.59 4.85
N VAL A 248 4.86 -25.50 3.59
CA VAL A 248 3.62 -24.81 3.20
C VAL A 248 2.51 -25.82 2.87
N VAL A 249 1.34 -25.68 3.50
CA VAL A 249 0.14 -26.47 3.19
C VAL A 249 -0.77 -25.67 2.26
N LEU A 250 -0.86 -26.09 1.00
CA LEU A 250 -1.66 -25.42 -0.03
C LEU A 250 -3.07 -26.00 -0.11
N VAL A 251 -4.07 -25.21 0.31
CA VAL A 251 -5.49 -25.61 0.30
C VAL A 251 -6.12 -25.27 -1.05
N VAL A 252 -6.59 -26.30 -1.75
CA VAL A 252 -7.24 -26.19 -3.06
C VAL A 252 -8.64 -26.78 -2.97
N SER A 253 -9.66 -26.03 -3.41
CA SER A 253 -11.04 -26.53 -3.39
C SER A 253 -11.28 -27.58 -4.46
N ALA A 254 -11.88 -28.71 -4.08
CA ALA A 254 -12.29 -29.80 -4.98
C ALA A 254 -13.34 -29.39 -6.03
N VAL A 255 -13.96 -28.22 -5.86
CA VAL A 255 -15.01 -27.68 -6.74
C VAL A 255 -14.51 -26.46 -7.54
N ASP A 256 -13.72 -25.59 -6.91
CA ASP A 256 -13.33 -24.30 -7.49
C ASP A 256 -11.99 -24.38 -8.25
N GLY A 257 -11.11 -25.32 -7.89
CA GLY A 257 -9.85 -25.59 -8.58
C GLY A 257 -8.72 -24.58 -8.32
N VAL A 258 -7.83 -24.40 -9.30
CA VAL A 258 -6.67 -23.51 -9.18
C VAL A 258 -7.03 -22.07 -9.58
N MET A 259 -7.12 -21.19 -8.59
CA MET A 259 -7.44 -19.76 -8.73
C MET A 259 -6.18 -18.86 -8.68
N PRO A 260 -6.24 -17.57 -9.09
CA PRO A 260 -5.07 -16.68 -9.14
C PRO A 260 -4.29 -16.56 -7.82
N GLN A 261 -4.97 -16.48 -6.67
CA GLN A 261 -4.33 -16.45 -5.35
C GLN A 261 -3.65 -17.79 -4.98
N THR A 262 -4.13 -18.92 -5.53
CA THR A 262 -3.44 -20.22 -5.43
C THR A 262 -2.14 -20.20 -6.23
N LEU A 263 -2.11 -19.57 -7.41
CA LEU A 263 -0.87 -19.37 -8.19
C LEU A 263 0.11 -18.43 -7.47
N GLU A 264 -0.39 -17.37 -6.84
CA GLU A 264 0.41 -16.47 -6.01
C GLU A 264 1.08 -17.23 -4.85
N ALA A 265 0.32 -18.05 -4.10
CA ALA A 265 0.83 -18.89 -3.03
C ALA A 265 1.90 -19.89 -3.50
N ILE A 266 1.66 -20.55 -4.65
CA ILE A 266 2.64 -21.45 -5.29
C ILE A 266 3.94 -20.71 -5.64
N ASN A 267 3.84 -19.47 -6.12
CA ASN A 267 4.99 -18.65 -6.47
C ASN A 267 5.78 -18.18 -5.24
N HIS A 268 5.11 -17.76 -4.15
CA HIS A 268 5.77 -17.41 -2.88
C HIS A 268 6.53 -18.60 -2.29
N ALA A 269 5.88 -19.77 -2.18
CA ALA A 269 6.51 -20.98 -1.64
C ALA A 269 7.72 -21.43 -2.48
N LYS A 270 7.62 -21.36 -3.82
CA LYS A 270 8.76 -21.61 -4.73
C LYS A 270 9.88 -20.59 -4.57
N ALA A 271 9.56 -19.30 -4.40
CA ALA A 271 10.56 -18.25 -4.18
C ALA A 271 11.30 -18.42 -2.83
N GLY A 272 10.60 -18.86 -1.79
CA GLY A 272 11.21 -19.26 -0.51
C GLY A 272 11.91 -20.63 -0.54
N SER A 273 11.80 -21.39 -1.64
CA SER A 273 12.27 -22.78 -1.76
C SER A 273 11.70 -23.74 -0.69
N VAL A 274 10.51 -23.44 -0.15
CA VAL A 274 9.87 -24.22 0.93
C VAL A 274 9.09 -25.40 0.33
N PRO A 275 9.22 -26.64 0.86
CA PRO A 275 8.45 -27.77 0.40
C PRO A 275 6.94 -27.58 0.63
N MET A 276 6.14 -28.12 -0.28
CA MET A 276 4.67 -27.96 -0.28
C MET A 276 3.95 -29.30 -0.17
N ILE A 277 2.91 -29.33 0.66
CA ILE A 277 1.90 -30.39 0.73
C ILE A 277 0.57 -29.80 0.27
N VAL A 278 -0.15 -30.48 -0.61
CA VAL A 278 -1.46 -30.02 -1.10
C VAL A 278 -2.59 -30.66 -0.32
N ALA A 279 -3.52 -29.86 0.17
CA ALA A 279 -4.77 -30.30 0.80
C ALA A 279 -5.95 -29.98 -0.14
N ILE A 280 -6.49 -31.01 -0.81
CA ILE A 280 -7.65 -30.89 -1.69
C ILE A 280 -8.91 -30.95 -0.82
N ASN A 281 -9.53 -29.81 -0.55
CA ASN A 281 -10.63 -29.62 0.40
C ASN A 281 -12.03 -29.70 -0.27
N LYS A 282 -13.11 -29.78 0.51
CA LYS A 282 -14.50 -29.89 0.05
C LYS A 282 -14.85 -31.20 -0.69
N ILE A 283 -14.12 -32.30 -0.47
CA ILE A 283 -14.43 -33.63 -1.07
C ILE A 283 -15.79 -34.21 -0.66
N ASP A 284 -16.45 -33.57 0.31
CA ASP A 284 -17.77 -33.95 0.81
C ASP A 284 -18.95 -33.48 -0.05
N LEU A 285 -18.68 -32.68 -1.08
CA LEU A 285 -19.65 -32.20 -2.07
C LEU A 285 -19.70 -33.14 -3.31
N PRO A 286 -20.89 -33.40 -3.90
CA PRO A 286 -21.03 -34.28 -5.06
C PRO A 286 -20.44 -33.71 -6.36
N THR A 287 -20.01 -32.45 -6.35
CA THR A 287 -19.32 -31.76 -7.47
C THR A 287 -17.80 -31.80 -7.34
N ALA A 288 -17.25 -32.49 -6.33
CA ALA A 288 -15.81 -32.61 -6.12
C ALA A 288 -15.12 -33.43 -7.23
N ASN A 289 -14.07 -32.87 -7.86
CA ASN A 289 -13.26 -33.56 -8.87
C ASN A 289 -11.76 -33.44 -8.57
N THR A 290 -11.27 -34.30 -7.68
CA THR A 290 -9.87 -34.30 -7.21
C THR A 290 -8.88 -34.60 -8.34
N GLN A 291 -9.27 -35.44 -9.31
CA GLN A 291 -8.42 -35.83 -10.45
C GLN A 291 -8.16 -34.68 -11.42
N GLN A 292 -9.16 -33.83 -11.68
CA GLN A 292 -9.00 -32.61 -12.48
C GLN A 292 -8.03 -31.63 -11.80
N ILE A 293 -8.02 -31.58 -10.47
CA ILE A 293 -7.14 -30.69 -9.70
C ILE A 293 -5.71 -31.21 -9.65
N LYS A 294 -5.51 -32.53 -9.51
CA LYS A 294 -4.21 -33.19 -9.72
C LYS A 294 -3.61 -32.84 -11.09
N GLN A 295 -4.42 -32.80 -12.15
CA GLN A 295 -4.00 -32.35 -13.48
C GLN A 295 -3.67 -30.85 -13.54
N GLN A 296 -4.52 -29.98 -12.99
CA GLN A 296 -4.27 -28.53 -12.96
C GLN A 296 -2.98 -28.19 -12.20
N LEU A 297 -2.73 -28.82 -11.06
CA LEU A 297 -1.54 -28.59 -10.24
C LEU A 297 -0.26 -29.11 -10.92
N ALA A 298 -0.32 -30.25 -11.62
CA ALA A 298 0.79 -30.74 -12.43
C ALA A 298 1.19 -29.75 -13.54
N ASN A 299 0.23 -29.09 -14.20
CA ASN A 299 0.50 -28.03 -15.18
C ASN A 299 1.24 -26.82 -14.58
N HIS A 300 1.11 -26.59 -13.27
CA HIS A 300 1.86 -25.57 -12.52
C HIS A 300 3.12 -26.13 -11.84
N GLY A 301 3.57 -27.33 -12.21
CA GLY A 301 4.80 -27.97 -11.76
C GLY A 301 4.70 -28.69 -10.42
N LEU A 302 3.49 -28.96 -9.92
CA LEU A 302 3.24 -29.72 -8.70
C LEU A 302 2.73 -31.11 -9.04
N ASN A 303 3.66 -32.03 -9.31
CA ASN A 303 3.34 -33.40 -9.72
C ASN A 303 2.98 -34.25 -8.48
N PRO A 304 1.82 -34.95 -8.48
CA PRO A 304 1.43 -35.86 -7.40
C PRO A 304 2.41 -37.02 -7.24
N GLU A 305 2.65 -37.46 -6.00
CA GLU A 305 3.44 -38.68 -5.71
C GLU A 305 2.88 -39.93 -6.39
N GLU A 306 1.54 -40.03 -6.53
CA GLU A 306 0.84 -41.08 -7.28
C GLU A 306 1.34 -41.25 -8.73
N TRP A 307 1.91 -40.20 -9.32
CA TRP A 307 2.43 -40.19 -10.70
C TRP A 307 3.97 -40.13 -10.73
N GLY A 308 4.65 -40.47 -9.63
CA GLY A 308 6.10 -40.37 -9.49
C GLY A 308 6.60 -38.92 -9.29
N GLY A 309 5.72 -38.04 -8.82
CA GLY A 309 6.05 -36.65 -8.49
C GLY A 309 6.75 -36.48 -7.14
N LYS A 310 6.82 -35.22 -6.68
CA LYS A 310 7.46 -34.81 -5.42
C LYS A 310 6.53 -34.05 -4.47
N THR A 311 5.25 -33.92 -4.80
CA THR A 311 4.29 -33.12 -4.03
C THR A 311 3.25 -34.05 -3.42
N PRO A 312 3.28 -34.28 -2.10
CA PRO A 312 2.22 -35.02 -1.42
C PRO A 312 0.88 -34.30 -1.58
N MET A 313 -0.18 -35.06 -1.90
CA MET A 313 -1.53 -34.52 -2.09
C MET A 313 -2.54 -35.32 -1.29
N VAL A 314 -3.24 -34.67 -0.36
CA VAL A 314 -4.23 -35.28 0.53
C VAL A 314 -5.63 -34.78 0.19
N GLU A 315 -6.55 -35.71 -0.03
CA GLU A 315 -7.98 -35.43 -0.18
C GLU A 315 -8.63 -35.29 1.21
N ILE A 316 -9.14 -34.10 1.56
CA ILE A 316 -9.70 -33.79 2.89
C ILE A 316 -11.11 -33.17 2.81
N SER A 317 -11.85 -33.24 3.91
CA SER A 317 -12.98 -32.34 4.15
C SER A 317 -12.84 -31.71 5.53
N ALA A 318 -12.52 -30.41 5.57
CA ALA A 318 -12.50 -29.65 6.81
C ALA A 318 -13.87 -29.71 7.53
N LYS A 319 -14.96 -29.54 6.77
CA LYS A 319 -16.34 -29.49 7.31
C LYS A 319 -16.82 -30.81 7.93
N LYS A 320 -16.43 -31.95 7.35
CA LYS A 320 -16.73 -33.29 7.92
C LYS A 320 -15.59 -33.87 8.76
N ARG A 321 -14.52 -33.10 9.02
CA ARG A 321 -13.25 -33.52 9.66
C ARG A 321 -12.67 -34.82 9.08
N LEU A 322 -12.75 -35.01 7.76
CA LEU A 322 -12.26 -36.22 7.07
C LEU A 322 -10.80 -36.07 6.63
N ASN A 323 -10.00 -37.12 6.89
CA ASN A 323 -8.57 -37.24 6.54
C ASN A 323 -7.64 -36.17 7.14
N LEU A 324 -8.07 -35.43 8.16
CA LEU A 324 -7.22 -34.42 8.83
C LEU A 324 -6.00 -35.05 9.51
N ASP A 325 -6.17 -36.21 10.15
CA ASP A 325 -5.08 -36.96 10.79
C ASP A 325 -3.98 -37.34 9.78
N LYS A 326 -4.38 -37.70 8.55
CA LYS A 326 -3.46 -38.04 7.45
C LYS A 326 -2.68 -36.83 6.96
N LEU A 327 -3.30 -35.65 6.92
CA LEU A 327 -2.62 -34.40 6.57
C LEU A 327 -1.55 -34.07 7.63
N LEU A 328 -1.91 -34.17 8.92
CA LEU A 328 -0.97 -33.97 10.02
C LEU A 328 0.14 -35.03 10.06
N GLU A 329 -0.16 -36.28 9.74
CA GLU A 329 0.83 -37.35 9.64
C GLU A 329 1.81 -37.13 8.47
N LEU A 330 1.34 -36.74 7.28
CA LEU A 330 2.25 -36.41 6.17
C LEU A 330 3.09 -35.16 6.46
N VAL A 331 2.56 -34.14 7.13
CA VAL A 331 3.35 -33.00 7.62
C VAL A 331 4.44 -33.48 8.60
N SER A 332 4.11 -34.41 9.50
CA SER A 332 5.07 -34.98 10.45
C SER A 332 6.17 -35.78 9.75
N ILE A 333 5.81 -36.64 8.79
CA ILE A 333 6.77 -37.41 7.98
C ILE A 333 7.67 -36.48 7.15
N GLN A 334 7.11 -35.44 6.53
CA GLN A 334 7.88 -34.45 5.80
C GLN A 334 8.86 -33.68 6.70
N ALA A 335 8.49 -33.40 7.95
CA ALA A 335 9.34 -32.78 8.96
C ALA A 335 10.47 -33.72 9.43
N GLU A 336 10.16 -35.00 9.66
CA GLU A 336 11.13 -36.06 9.94
C GLU A 336 12.17 -36.16 8.82
N MET A 337 11.72 -36.18 7.56
CA MET A 337 12.59 -36.23 6.36
C MET A 337 13.46 -34.98 6.16
N MET A 338 13.13 -33.85 6.77
CA MET A 338 13.92 -32.62 6.74
C MET A 338 14.95 -32.53 7.88
N GLU A 339 14.95 -33.49 8.82
CA GLU A 339 15.78 -33.51 10.02
C GLU A 339 15.82 -32.16 10.78
N LEU A 340 14.65 -31.52 10.95
CA LEU A 340 14.55 -30.18 11.53
C LEU A 340 15.18 -30.10 12.92
N LYS A 341 16.20 -29.25 13.07
CA LYS A 341 16.99 -29.08 14.29
C LYS A 341 17.01 -27.64 14.79
N ALA A 342 17.23 -27.47 16.08
CA ALA A 342 17.72 -26.24 16.70
C ALA A 342 18.50 -26.55 17.99
N ASN A 343 19.36 -25.61 18.39
CA ASN A 343 20.00 -25.60 19.69
C ASN A 343 19.14 -24.78 20.68
N PRO A 344 18.48 -25.38 21.69
CA PRO A 344 17.67 -24.64 22.67
C PRO A 344 18.50 -24.03 23.81
N ASP A 345 19.78 -24.39 23.95
CA ASP A 345 20.63 -24.01 25.08
C ASP A 345 21.34 -22.65 24.85
N LYS A 346 21.17 -22.06 23.65
CA LYS A 346 21.54 -20.68 23.29
C LYS A 346 20.54 -19.64 23.84
N PRO A 347 20.91 -18.34 23.94
CA PRO A 347 19.95 -17.26 24.12
C PRO A 347 18.94 -17.24 22.96
N GLY A 348 17.66 -16.99 23.26
CA GLY A 348 16.58 -17.04 22.30
C GLY A 348 16.72 -16.09 21.11
N GLN A 349 16.44 -16.60 19.91
CA GLN A 349 16.25 -15.82 18.69
C GLN A 349 14.94 -16.21 18.03
N GLY A 350 14.05 -15.24 17.84
CA GLY A 350 12.72 -15.45 17.27
C GLY A 350 12.37 -14.42 16.20
N ILE A 351 11.27 -14.63 15.48
CA ILE A 351 10.80 -13.74 14.43
C ILE A 351 9.42 -13.20 14.84
N VAL A 352 9.24 -11.88 14.76
CA VAL A 352 7.92 -11.25 14.95
C VAL A 352 7.00 -11.64 13.80
N ILE A 353 5.88 -12.27 14.15
CA ILE A 353 4.80 -12.63 13.23
C ILE A 353 3.87 -11.43 13.05
N GLU A 354 3.41 -10.86 14.17
CA GLU A 354 2.49 -9.73 14.20
C GLU A 354 2.72 -8.88 15.46
N ALA A 355 2.39 -7.59 15.39
CA ALA A 355 2.55 -6.66 16.51
C ALA A 355 1.36 -5.70 16.62
N ARG A 356 0.95 -5.42 17.87
CA ARG A 356 -0.21 -4.60 18.22
C ARG A 356 0.03 -3.69 19.42
N LEU A 357 -0.77 -2.64 19.54
CA LEU A 357 -0.73 -1.69 20.65
C LEU A 357 -1.98 -1.84 21.52
N ASP A 358 -1.84 -2.57 22.63
CA ASP A 358 -2.91 -2.79 23.61
C ASP A 358 -2.89 -1.67 24.68
N PRO A 359 -4.03 -0.99 24.96
CA PRO A 359 -4.08 0.15 25.87
C PRO A 359 -3.82 -0.19 27.35
N LYS A 360 -3.79 -1.48 27.73
CA LYS A 360 -3.52 -1.99 29.07
C LYS A 360 -2.18 -2.72 29.17
N LYS A 361 -1.82 -3.52 28.15
CA LYS A 361 -0.55 -4.30 28.11
C LYS A 361 0.64 -3.47 27.59
N GLY A 362 0.39 -2.45 26.74
CA GLY A 362 1.41 -1.73 25.98
C GLY A 362 1.64 -2.35 24.60
N VAL A 363 2.86 -2.23 24.08
CA VAL A 363 3.25 -2.92 22.84
C VAL A 363 3.36 -4.43 23.12
N VAL A 364 2.67 -5.22 22.31
CA VAL A 364 2.67 -6.69 22.34
C VAL A 364 3.00 -7.20 20.94
N ALA A 365 3.86 -8.21 20.85
CA ALA A 365 4.14 -8.88 19.59
C ALA A 365 4.01 -10.41 19.72
N THR A 366 3.39 -11.04 18.74
CA THR A 366 3.38 -12.49 18.56
C THR A 366 4.70 -12.89 17.92
N VAL A 367 5.46 -13.75 18.59
CA VAL A 367 6.80 -14.18 18.16
C VAL A 367 6.84 -15.71 18.11
N ILE A 368 7.41 -16.26 17.03
CA ILE A 368 7.87 -17.66 17.03
C ILE A 368 9.36 -17.66 17.33
N ASN A 369 9.77 -18.42 18.34
CA ASN A 369 11.18 -18.58 18.70
C ASN A 369 11.82 -19.65 17.79
N MET A 370 12.86 -19.29 17.04
CA MET A 370 13.49 -20.17 16.03
C MET A 370 14.64 -20.99 16.63
N THR A 371 15.49 -20.35 17.44
CA THR A 371 16.64 -20.98 18.10
C THR A 371 16.79 -20.48 19.54
N GLY A 372 17.53 -21.20 20.37
CA GLY A 372 17.70 -20.88 21.80
C GLY A 372 16.41 -20.99 22.61
N THR A 373 16.45 -20.49 23.85
CA THR A 373 15.28 -20.38 24.74
C THR A 373 15.13 -18.93 25.20
N THR A 374 13.92 -18.38 25.17
CA THR A 374 13.60 -17.06 25.74
C THR A 374 12.83 -17.22 27.05
N ARG A 375 13.20 -16.50 28.11
CA ARG A 375 12.59 -16.61 29.46
C ARG A 375 12.01 -15.29 29.97
N ILE A 376 11.08 -15.37 30.93
CA ILE A 376 10.62 -14.18 31.65
C ILE A 376 11.81 -13.54 32.38
N GLY A 377 12.02 -12.25 32.13
CA GLY A 377 13.12 -11.47 32.69
C GLY A 377 14.26 -11.18 31.71
N ASP A 378 14.32 -11.85 30.56
CA ASP A 378 15.41 -11.65 29.59
C ASP A 378 15.33 -10.27 28.90
N PRO A 379 16.45 -9.54 28.73
CA PRO A 379 16.50 -8.32 27.94
C PRO A 379 16.71 -8.65 26.45
N PHE A 380 16.01 -7.97 25.56
CA PHE A 380 16.01 -8.27 24.12
C PHE A 380 16.03 -7.03 23.23
N THR A 381 16.43 -7.23 21.97
CA THR A 381 16.17 -6.29 20.86
C THR A 381 15.17 -6.89 19.90
N VAL A 382 14.30 -6.07 19.30
CA VAL A 382 13.39 -6.46 18.21
C VAL A 382 13.43 -5.35 17.17
N GLY A 383 14.07 -5.59 16.02
CA GLY A 383 14.23 -4.57 15.00
C GLY A 383 14.86 -3.29 15.57
N ALA A 384 14.15 -2.16 15.48
CA ALA A 384 14.55 -0.87 16.06
C ALA A 384 14.15 -0.68 17.54
N ALA A 385 13.32 -1.55 18.12
CA ALA A 385 12.88 -1.50 19.51
C ALA A 385 13.77 -2.33 20.45
N HIS A 386 13.64 -2.09 21.76
CA HIS A 386 14.24 -2.91 22.82
C HIS A 386 13.22 -3.20 23.92
N GLY A 387 13.49 -4.17 24.77
CA GLY A 387 12.59 -4.48 25.86
C GLY A 387 13.16 -5.50 26.83
N LYS A 388 12.29 -5.92 27.75
CA LYS A 388 12.55 -6.99 28.71
C LYS A 388 11.30 -7.84 28.83
N VAL A 389 11.42 -9.16 28.78
CA VAL A 389 10.25 -10.05 28.82
C VAL A 389 9.54 -9.91 30.17
N ARG A 390 8.38 -9.24 30.17
CA ARG A 390 7.54 -9.06 31.38
C ARG A 390 6.59 -10.23 31.58
N ALA A 391 6.14 -10.83 30.49
CA ALA A 391 5.35 -12.06 30.45
C ALA A 391 5.48 -12.68 29.04
N LEU A 392 5.33 -14.00 29.00
CA LEU A 392 5.06 -14.78 27.80
C LEU A 392 3.65 -15.35 27.95
N VAL A 393 2.85 -15.29 26.89
CA VAL A 393 1.48 -15.85 26.88
C VAL A 393 1.32 -16.71 25.63
N ASP A 394 0.78 -17.92 25.75
CA ASP A 394 0.54 -18.81 24.62
C ASP A 394 -0.73 -18.46 23.82
N ASP A 395 -1.03 -19.26 22.79
CA ASP A 395 -2.20 -19.07 21.94
C ASP A 395 -3.54 -19.49 22.59
N HIS A 396 -3.50 -20.13 23.76
CA HIS A 396 -4.68 -20.39 24.60
C HIS A 396 -4.92 -19.28 25.65
N GLY A 397 -3.92 -18.43 25.91
CA GLY A 397 -3.97 -17.34 26.89
C GLY A 397 -3.33 -17.69 28.25
N GLU A 398 -2.69 -18.86 28.38
CA GLU A 398 -1.96 -19.24 29.59
C GLU A 398 -0.55 -18.63 29.62
N ARG A 399 0.09 -18.61 30.81
CA ARG A 399 1.39 -17.94 31.00
C ARG A 399 2.55 -18.92 30.96
N LEU A 400 3.38 -18.79 29.94
CA LEU A 400 4.62 -19.55 29.81
C LEU A 400 5.75 -18.95 30.67
N GLN A 401 6.62 -19.80 31.22
CA GLN A 401 7.85 -19.37 31.92
C GLN A 401 9.04 -19.26 30.96
N GLU A 402 9.09 -20.14 29.96
CA GLU A 402 10.12 -20.22 28.93
C GLU A 402 9.48 -20.55 27.56
N LEU A 403 10.03 -19.97 26.49
CA LEU A 403 9.63 -20.17 25.10
C LEU A 403 10.71 -20.97 24.38
N LYS A 404 10.34 -22.15 23.88
CA LYS A 404 11.23 -23.14 23.24
C LYS A 404 11.30 -22.95 21.72
N PRO A 405 12.29 -23.53 21.02
CA PRO A 405 12.32 -23.52 19.56
C PRO A 405 11.03 -24.02 18.92
N SER A 406 10.65 -23.41 17.80
CA SER A 406 9.38 -23.53 17.08
C SER A 406 8.11 -23.10 17.83
N MET A 407 8.15 -22.72 19.11
CA MET A 407 6.94 -22.37 19.88
C MET A 407 6.51 -20.91 19.66
N PRO A 408 5.19 -20.63 19.44
CA PRO A 408 4.63 -19.28 19.40
C PRO A 408 4.29 -18.72 20.80
N ALA A 409 4.40 -17.40 20.99
CA ALA A 409 3.83 -16.69 22.15
C ALA A 409 3.65 -15.17 21.90
N GLU A 410 2.71 -14.54 22.61
CA GLU A 410 2.74 -13.09 22.84
C GLU A 410 3.89 -12.74 23.81
N VAL A 411 4.81 -11.88 23.35
CA VAL A 411 5.86 -11.28 24.16
C VAL A 411 5.41 -9.90 24.65
N LEU A 412 5.34 -9.71 25.97
CA LEU A 412 5.00 -8.44 26.61
C LEU A 412 6.25 -7.75 27.17
N GLY A 413 6.32 -6.42 27.07
CA GLY A 413 7.41 -5.61 27.62
C GLY A 413 8.33 -4.95 26.60
N ILE A 414 7.94 -4.95 25.33
CA ILE A 414 8.56 -4.16 24.26
C ILE A 414 8.40 -2.66 24.60
N SER A 415 9.47 -1.89 24.43
CA SER A 415 9.54 -0.47 24.79
C SER A 415 10.03 0.38 23.61
N GLY A 416 9.31 1.47 23.32
CA GLY A 416 9.55 2.33 22.17
C GLY A 416 8.54 2.06 21.05
N ASP A 417 9.04 2.04 19.81
CA ASP A 417 8.23 1.90 18.60
C ASP A 417 7.63 0.47 18.47
N VAL A 418 6.48 0.35 17.80
CA VAL A 418 5.88 -0.96 17.49
C VAL A 418 6.78 -1.68 16.46
N PRO A 419 7.21 -2.94 16.71
CA PRO A 419 8.06 -3.68 15.78
C PRO A 419 7.29 -4.11 14.52
N GLN A 420 8.01 -4.41 13.46
CA GLN A 420 7.44 -4.79 12.16
C GLN A 420 7.34 -6.31 12.05
N ALA A 421 6.39 -6.81 11.23
CA ALA A 421 6.37 -8.22 10.86
C ALA A 421 7.68 -8.60 10.16
N GLY A 422 8.30 -9.69 10.59
CA GLY A 422 9.64 -10.10 10.16
C GLY A 422 10.82 -9.45 10.91
N ASP A 423 10.61 -8.50 11.83
CA ASP A 423 11.71 -8.03 12.70
C ASP A 423 12.19 -9.21 13.58
N VAL A 424 13.50 -9.46 13.62
CA VAL A 424 14.11 -10.51 14.45
C VAL A 424 14.19 -10.03 15.91
N LEU A 425 13.65 -10.84 16.82
CA LEU A 425 13.89 -10.78 18.25
C LEU A 425 15.20 -11.50 18.57
N LYS A 426 16.19 -10.80 19.12
CA LYS A 426 17.43 -11.41 19.64
C LYS A 426 17.56 -11.07 21.13
N VAL A 427 17.57 -12.10 21.97
CA VAL A 427 17.90 -11.99 23.40
C VAL A 427 19.35 -11.54 23.54
N THR A 428 19.62 -10.70 24.53
CA THR A 428 20.92 -10.07 24.80
C THR A 428 21.33 -10.37 26.24
N GLU A 429 22.62 -10.22 26.56
CA GLU A 429 23.09 -10.37 27.94
C GLU A 429 22.66 -9.19 28.83
N ASN A 430 22.56 -7.99 28.26
CA ASN A 430 22.43 -6.76 29.03
C ASN A 430 21.41 -5.76 28.44
N GLU A 431 20.49 -5.27 29.28
CA GLU A 431 19.49 -4.25 28.92
C GLU A 431 20.12 -2.94 28.38
N ARG A 432 21.32 -2.59 28.85
CA ARG A 432 22.10 -1.44 28.35
C ARG A 432 22.57 -1.62 26.91
N GLU A 433 22.95 -2.83 26.54
CA GLU A 433 23.40 -3.19 25.20
C GLU A 433 22.22 -3.22 24.24
N ALA A 434 21.12 -3.88 24.62
CA ALA A 434 19.88 -3.88 23.86
C ALA A 434 19.39 -2.46 23.53
N ARG A 435 19.43 -1.57 24.52
CA ARG A 435 19.11 -0.15 24.33
C ARG A 435 20.08 0.57 23.39
N HIS A 436 21.38 0.36 23.52
CA HIS A 436 22.37 0.97 22.64
C HIS A 436 22.19 0.55 21.17
N VAL A 437 21.94 -0.75 20.93
CA VAL A 437 21.66 -1.30 19.60
C VAL A 437 20.35 -0.73 19.04
N SER A 438 19.28 -0.67 19.85
CA SER A 438 18.00 -0.07 19.46
C SER A 438 18.10 1.42 19.14
N ASP A 439 18.74 2.24 20.00
CA ASP A 439 18.92 3.67 19.76
C ASP A 439 19.75 3.92 18.48
N LYS A 440 20.80 3.12 18.20
CA LYS A 440 21.58 3.17 16.94
C LYS A 440 20.71 2.80 15.72
N ARG A 441 19.96 1.69 15.79
CA ARG A 441 19.05 1.26 14.70
C ARG A 441 17.94 2.30 14.42
N ARG A 442 17.38 2.93 15.46
CA ARG A 442 16.36 3.99 15.30
C ARG A 442 16.94 5.28 14.69
N MET A 443 18.20 5.63 14.99
CA MET A 443 18.89 6.73 14.30
C MET A 443 19.08 6.42 12.80
N ASN A 444 19.58 5.22 12.46
CA ASN A 444 19.73 4.76 11.07
C ASN A 444 18.42 4.86 10.28
N ARG A 445 17.35 4.19 10.76
CA ARG A 445 16.03 4.15 10.11
C ARG A 445 15.43 5.55 9.90
N ARG A 446 15.75 6.51 10.78
CA ARG A 446 15.32 7.92 10.68
C ARG A 446 16.15 8.74 9.69
N GLU A 447 17.44 8.46 9.53
CA GLU A 447 18.30 9.06 8.50
C GLU A 447 17.99 8.53 7.10
N GLU A 448 17.72 7.23 6.98
CA GLU A 448 17.27 6.56 5.74
C GLU A 448 15.95 7.20 5.25
N ALA A 449 14.94 7.32 6.12
CA ALA A 449 13.67 7.99 5.81
C ALA A 449 13.86 9.46 5.38
N MET A 450 14.75 10.21 6.04
CA MET A 450 15.10 11.59 5.64
C MET A 450 15.94 11.68 4.36
N THR A 451 16.48 10.57 3.85
CA THR A 451 17.27 10.53 2.62
C THR A 451 16.38 10.25 1.41
N HIS A 452 15.44 9.30 1.52
CA HIS A 452 14.44 9.06 0.47
C HIS A 452 13.52 10.28 0.22
N GLN A 453 13.30 11.15 1.21
CA GLN A 453 12.54 12.40 1.02
C GLN A 453 13.28 13.51 0.24
N LYS A 454 14.58 13.39 -0.06
CA LYS A 454 15.41 14.53 -0.50
C LYS A 454 15.63 14.72 -2.00
N HIS A 455 15.14 13.81 -2.86
CA HIS A 455 15.29 13.95 -4.32
C HIS A 455 14.13 14.68 -5.03
N VAL A 456 13.30 15.42 -4.28
CA VAL A 456 12.35 16.38 -4.85
C VAL A 456 13.09 17.63 -5.34
N THR A 457 13.55 17.59 -6.59
CA THR A 457 14.17 18.74 -7.27
C THR A 457 13.18 19.89 -7.52
N LEU A 458 13.69 21.09 -7.74
CA LEU A 458 12.88 22.25 -8.17
C LEU A 458 12.13 22.02 -9.50
N LEU A 459 12.63 21.12 -10.36
CA LEU A 459 11.92 20.68 -11.56
C LEU A 459 10.68 19.83 -11.21
N SER A 460 10.81 18.86 -10.30
CA SER A 460 9.67 18.06 -9.83
C SER A 460 8.64 18.88 -9.05
N LEU A 461 9.07 19.89 -8.26
CA LEU A 461 8.16 20.84 -7.63
C LEU A 461 7.38 21.65 -8.68
N LYS A 462 8.02 22.04 -9.79
CA LYS A 462 7.32 22.75 -10.86
C LYS A 462 6.24 21.87 -11.50
N SER A 463 6.55 20.61 -11.83
CA SER A 463 5.53 19.69 -12.34
C SER A 463 4.41 19.35 -11.34
N GLN A 464 4.63 19.49 -10.03
CA GLN A 464 3.58 19.38 -9.02
C GLN A 464 2.74 20.66 -8.90
N VAL A 465 3.31 21.84 -9.15
CA VAL A 465 2.54 23.10 -9.26
C VAL A 465 1.73 23.14 -10.56
N ASP A 466 2.23 22.56 -11.65
CA ASP A 466 1.48 22.39 -12.89
C ASP A 466 0.34 21.32 -12.77
N GLN A 467 0.14 20.70 -11.59
CA GLN A 467 -0.88 19.69 -11.29
C GLN A 467 -2.09 20.23 -10.47
N GLU A 468 -2.50 21.49 -10.64
CA GLU A 468 -3.71 22.10 -10.03
C GLU A 468 -5.06 21.39 -10.34
N LEU A 469 -5.05 20.28 -11.08
CA LEU A 469 -6.20 19.44 -11.42
C LEU A 469 -6.34 18.16 -10.59
N LEU A 470 -5.31 17.73 -9.85
CA LEU A 470 -5.38 16.52 -9.01
C LEU A 470 -6.22 16.77 -7.76
N ARG A 471 -7.27 15.97 -7.56
CA ARG A 471 -8.10 16.00 -6.35
C ARG A 471 -7.54 15.02 -5.33
N ASN A 472 -6.93 15.52 -4.26
CA ASN A 472 -6.38 14.67 -3.20
C ASN A 472 -7.46 14.29 -2.19
N LEU A 473 -7.68 12.99 -2.00
CA LEU A 473 -8.44 12.45 -0.88
C LEU A 473 -7.47 12.23 0.30
N ASN A 474 -7.49 13.14 1.26
CA ASN A 474 -6.64 13.06 2.44
C ASN A 474 -7.19 12.05 3.46
N VAL A 475 -6.34 11.12 3.91
CA VAL A 475 -6.72 10.04 4.83
C VAL A 475 -5.77 9.98 6.03
N VAL A 476 -6.33 9.76 7.22
CA VAL A 476 -5.59 9.33 8.42
C VAL A 476 -6.01 7.89 8.73
N LEU A 477 -5.08 6.95 8.65
CA LEU A 477 -5.33 5.52 8.80
C LEU A 477 -4.89 5.03 10.19
N LYS A 478 -5.78 4.33 10.89
CA LYS A 478 -5.49 3.65 12.16
C LYS A 478 -5.93 2.20 12.11
N THR A 479 -5.05 1.29 12.52
CA THR A 479 -5.33 -0.16 12.59
C THR A 479 -4.91 -0.73 13.94
N ASP A 480 -5.45 -1.89 14.31
CA ASP A 480 -5.16 -2.55 15.59
C ASP A 480 -3.80 -3.28 15.59
N VAL A 481 -3.46 -3.87 14.44
CA VAL A 481 -2.19 -4.57 14.15
C VAL A 481 -1.38 -3.88 13.04
N PHE A 482 -0.06 -4.07 13.05
CA PHE A 482 0.83 -3.54 12.01
C PHE A 482 0.62 -4.18 10.62
N GLY A 483 0.30 -5.48 10.55
CA GLY A 483 0.12 -6.17 9.26
C GLY A 483 -1.03 -5.58 8.44
N SER A 484 -2.19 -5.37 9.09
CA SER A 484 -3.36 -4.73 8.49
C SER A 484 -3.12 -3.26 8.13
N LEU A 485 -2.25 -2.54 8.84
CA LEU A 485 -1.84 -1.18 8.45
C LEU A 485 -1.24 -1.17 7.05
N GLN A 486 -0.30 -2.09 6.81
CA GLN A 486 0.41 -2.23 5.53
C GLN A 486 -0.54 -2.73 4.43
N ALA A 487 -1.37 -3.74 4.70
CA ALA A 487 -2.31 -4.29 3.73
C ALA A 487 -3.40 -3.30 3.28
N VAL A 488 -3.96 -2.51 4.21
CA VAL A 488 -4.91 -1.44 3.87
C VAL A 488 -4.19 -0.31 3.13
N LYS A 489 -3.00 0.10 3.58
CA LYS A 489 -2.18 1.12 2.90
C LYS A 489 -1.90 0.73 1.43
N ASP A 490 -1.38 -0.47 1.19
CA ASP A 490 -1.02 -0.95 -0.15
C ASP A 490 -2.26 -1.08 -1.05
N SER A 491 -3.42 -1.40 -0.47
CA SER A 491 -4.71 -1.41 -1.19
C SER A 491 -5.17 0.01 -1.56
N LEU A 492 -5.02 0.99 -0.67
CA LEU A 492 -5.33 2.40 -0.94
C LEU A 492 -4.38 3.03 -1.98
N GLU A 493 -3.09 2.71 -1.93
CA GLU A 493 -2.12 3.18 -2.92
C GLU A 493 -2.44 2.62 -4.32
N LYS A 494 -2.83 1.33 -4.43
CA LYS A 494 -3.31 0.71 -5.68
C LYS A 494 -4.61 1.31 -6.24
N LEU A 495 -5.46 1.92 -5.41
CA LEU A 495 -6.71 2.55 -5.83
C LEU A 495 -6.54 3.97 -6.39
N SER A 496 -5.36 4.58 -6.23
CA SER A 496 -5.11 5.96 -6.68
C SER A 496 -5.10 6.08 -8.21
N THR A 497 -5.66 7.18 -8.72
CA THR A 497 -5.87 7.42 -10.15
C THR A 497 -5.23 8.73 -10.62
N LEU A 498 -5.20 8.95 -11.94
CA LEU A 498 -4.70 10.20 -12.56
C LEU A 498 -5.65 11.40 -12.39
N GLU A 499 -6.84 11.21 -11.80
CA GLU A 499 -7.82 12.29 -11.54
C GLU A 499 -8.01 12.53 -10.03
N VAL A 500 -8.04 11.44 -9.25
CA VAL A 500 -8.16 11.46 -7.78
C VAL A 500 -7.05 10.60 -7.17
N ALA A 501 -6.20 11.22 -6.34
CA ALA A 501 -5.09 10.57 -5.65
C ALA A 501 -5.42 10.41 -4.16
N ILE A 502 -5.11 9.26 -3.55
CA ILE A 502 -5.27 9.06 -2.12
C ILE A 502 -3.98 9.46 -1.41
N GLN A 503 -4.07 10.42 -0.48
CA GLN A 503 -2.92 10.90 0.28
C GLN A 503 -3.05 10.51 1.76
N ILE A 504 -2.32 9.46 2.16
CA ILE A 504 -2.27 9.00 3.55
C ILE A 504 -1.32 9.92 4.34
N LEU A 505 -1.89 10.82 5.14
CA LEU A 505 -1.14 11.83 5.90
C LEU A 505 -0.46 11.24 7.14
N HIS A 506 -1.12 10.28 7.78
CA HIS A 506 -0.61 9.53 8.91
C HIS A 506 -1.19 8.12 8.88
N ALA A 507 -0.33 7.14 9.15
CA ALA A 507 -0.65 5.73 9.31
C ALA A 507 -0.07 5.28 10.66
N GLY A 508 -0.86 4.62 11.50
CA GLY A 508 -0.40 4.18 12.82
C GLY A 508 -1.19 3.01 13.39
N VAL A 509 -0.57 2.32 14.36
CA VAL A 509 -1.15 1.19 15.08
C VAL A 509 -1.73 1.66 16.42
N GLY A 510 -2.91 1.17 16.79
CA GLY A 510 -3.66 1.51 17.99
C GLY A 510 -4.88 2.42 17.76
N ASN A 511 -5.67 2.58 18.83
CA ASN A 511 -6.92 3.36 18.82
C ASN A 511 -6.75 4.82 18.36
N ILE A 512 -7.87 5.40 17.89
CA ILE A 512 -7.91 6.77 17.38
C ILE A 512 -7.79 7.76 18.54
N THR A 513 -6.90 8.76 18.41
CA THR A 513 -6.58 9.73 19.46
C THR A 513 -7.05 11.15 19.13
N GLU A 514 -7.11 12.04 20.14
CA GLU A 514 -7.42 13.46 19.95
C GLU A 514 -6.41 14.15 19.00
N SER A 515 -5.15 13.73 19.00
CA SER A 515 -4.11 14.21 18.07
C SER A 515 -4.42 13.88 16.61
N ASP A 516 -5.03 12.72 16.35
CA ASP A 516 -5.43 12.31 15.00
C ASP A 516 -6.60 13.17 14.49
N VAL A 517 -7.55 13.51 15.36
CA VAL A 517 -8.65 14.44 15.08
C VAL A 517 -8.13 15.85 14.79
N LEU A 518 -7.13 16.32 15.52
CA LEU A 518 -6.51 17.63 15.27
C LEU A 518 -5.76 17.67 13.94
N LEU A 519 -5.02 16.62 13.60
CA LEU A 519 -4.34 16.48 12.30
C LEU A 519 -5.36 16.43 11.15
N ALA A 520 -6.41 15.61 11.30
CA ALA A 520 -7.47 15.49 10.31
C ALA A 520 -8.20 16.82 10.06
N LYS A 521 -8.49 17.59 11.13
CA LYS A 521 -9.06 18.94 11.01
C LYS A 521 -8.11 19.91 10.30
N ALA A 522 -6.81 19.86 10.60
CA ALA A 522 -5.81 20.77 10.04
C ALA A 522 -5.54 20.53 8.54
N SER A 523 -5.83 19.34 8.02
CA SER A 523 -5.58 18.96 6.62
C SER A 523 -6.83 18.48 5.86
N ASN A 524 -8.02 18.71 6.41
CA ASN A 524 -9.32 18.28 5.86
C ASN A 524 -9.32 16.81 5.41
N ALA A 525 -8.96 15.92 6.33
CA ALA A 525 -8.81 14.48 6.09
C ALA A 525 -9.90 13.65 6.77
N ILE A 526 -10.25 12.50 6.17
CA ILE A 526 -11.14 11.51 6.78
C ILE A 526 -10.30 10.56 7.65
N ILE A 527 -10.77 10.25 8.87
CA ILE A 527 -10.14 9.24 9.72
C ILE A 527 -10.78 7.88 9.43
N MET A 528 -9.96 6.90 9.06
CA MET A 528 -10.36 5.53 8.79
C MET A 528 -9.74 4.60 9.85
N GLY A 529 -10.60 4.04 10.70
CA GLY A 529 -10.23 3.01 11.66
C GLY A 529 -10.56 1.61 11.15
N PHE A 530 -9.59 0.70 11.13
CA PHE A 530 -9.78 -0.72 10.86
C PHE A 530 -9.53 -1.52 12.14
N HIS A 531 -10.55 -2.24 12.64
CA HIS A 531 -10.53 -2.96 13.91
C HIS A 531 -10.17 -2.13 15.18
N VAL A 532 -10.12 -0.80 15.07
CA VAL A 532 -9.80 0.12 16.17
C VAL A 532 -11.02 0.83 16.74
N GLU A 533 -10.93 1.14 18.03
CA GLU A 533 -11.93 1.92 18.75
C GLU A 533 -11.56 3.40 18.88
N ALA A 534 -12.57 4.20 19.23
CA ALA A 534 -12.44 5.64 19.47
C ALA A 534 -13.22 6.01 20.74
N ASP A 535 -12.51 6.49 21.76
CA ASP A 535 -13.11 6.87 23.05
C ASP A 535 -14.19 7.94 22.90
N SER A 536 -15.15 8.00 23.83
CA SER A 536 -16.24 8.99 23.81
C SER A 536 -15.75 10.43 23.65
N LYS A 537 -14.66 10.80 24.35
CA LYS A 537 -13.99 12.10 24.21
C LYS A 537 -13.50 12.38 22.79
N VAL A 538 -12.92 11.38 22.13
CA VAL A 538 -12.41 11.49 20.75
C VAL A 538 -13.58 11.65 19.78
N GLN A 539 -14.70 10.96 20.01
CA GLN A 539 -15.93 11.13 19.22
C GLN A 539 -16.59 12.51 19.44
N GLU A 540 -16.57 13.05 20.66
CA GLU A 540 -17.04 14.40 20.98
C GLU A 540 -16.13 15.48 20.36
N ALA A 541 -14.82 15.29 20.44
CA ALA A 541 -13.81 16.13 19.79
C ALA A 541 -13.99 16.11 18.26
N ALA A 542 -14.21 14.94 17.64
CA ALA A 542 -14.45 14.82 16.20
C ALA A 542 -15.73 15.54 15.76
N LYS A 543 -16.83 15.41 16.51
CA LYS A 543 -18.08 16.15 16.26
C LYS A 543 -17.88 17.67 16.38
N THR A 544 -17.07 18.13 17.33
CA THR A 544 -16.73 19.56 17.50
C THR A 544 -15.66 20.03 16.50
N ALA A 545 -14.93 19.10 15.90
CA ALA A 545 -13.95 19.34 14.85
C ALA A 545 -14.57 19.37 13.45
N GLU A 546 -15.80 18.86 13.28
CA GLU A 546 -16.44 18.54 11.99
C GLU A 546 -15.63 17.52 11.17
N VAL A 547 -14.93 16.61 11.86
CA VAL A 547 -14.12 15.54 11.28
C VAL A 547 -14.90 14.22 11.24
N GLU A 548 -14.94 13.59 10.08
CA GLU A 548 -15.55 12.27 9.90
C GLU A 548 -14.60 11.15 10.37
N ILE A 549 -15.10 10.29 11.27
CA ILE A 549 -14.46 9.03 11.66
C ILE A 549 -15.32 7.89 11.13
N ARG A 550 -14.75 7.07 10.22
CA ARG A 550 -15.33 5.78 9.82
C ARG A 550 -14.59 4.63 10.48
N LYS A 551 -15.32 3.59 10.86
CA LYS A 551 -14.80 2.36 11.44
C LYS A 551 -15.20 1.18 10.57
N TYR A 552 -14.28 0.25 10.35
CA TYR A 552 -14.48 -0.94 9.53
C TYR A 552 -13.94 -2.19 10.25
N THR A 553 -14.64 -3.31 10.09
CA THR A 553 -14.22 -4.65 10.53
C THR A 553 -14.01 -5.61 9.37
N VAL A 554 -14.20 -5.14 8.13
CA VAL A 554 -13.96 -5.89 6.90
C VAL A 554 -13.24 -4.97 5.92
N ILE A 555 -12.16 -5.44 5.31
CA ILE A 555 -11.31 -4.63 4.42
C ILE A 555 -12.01 -4.27 3.10
N TYR A 556 -12.95 -5.09 2.63
CA TYR A 556 -13.78 -4.81 1.45
C TYR A 556 -14.66 -3.57 1.65
N ASP A 557 -15.38 -3.47 2.77
CA ASP A 557 -16.23 -2.34 3.11
C ASP A 557 -15.45 -1.01 3.06
N LEU A 558 -14.24 -1.00 3.61
CA LEU A 558 -13.32 0.14 3.58
C LEU A 558 -12.95 0.52 2.14
N ILE A 559 -12.58 -0.47 1.32
CA ILE A 559 -12.22 -0.28 -0.09
C ILE A 559 -13.40 0.21 -0.94
N GLU A 560 -14.62 -0.27 -0.67
CA GLU A 560 -15.83 0.17 -1.39
C GLU A 560 -16.25 1.58 -0.98
N ASP A 561 -16.24 1.92 0.31
CA ASP A 561 -16.55 3.27 0.79
C ASP A 561 -15.55 4.31 0.25
N VAL A 562 -14.26 3.95 0.18
CA VAL A 562 -13.23 4.80 -0.46
C VAL A 562 -13.48 4.95 -1.95
N ARG A 563 -13.84 3.87 -2.67
CA ARG A 563 -14.19 3.94 -4.10
C ARG A 563 -15.44 4.77 -4.35
N ALA A 564 -16.42 4.74 -3.44
CA ALA A 564 -17.61 5.57 -3.47
C ALA A 564 -17.27 7.06 -3.22
N ALA A 565 -16.44 7.37 -2.22
CA ALA A 565 -15.95 8.72 -1.94
C ALA A 565 -15.17 9.29 -3.14
N MET A 566 -14.22 8.53 -3.70
CA MET A 566 -13.49 8.92 -4.90
C MET A 566 -14.42 9.14 -6.10
N SER A 567 -15.42 8.28 -6.29
CA SER A 567 -16.42 8.47 -7.37
C SER A 567 -17.25 9.74 -7.18
N GLY A 568 -17.60 10.09 -5.94
CA GLY A 568 -18.23 11.37 -5.60
C GLY A 568 -17.32 12.59 -5.78
N MET A 569 -15.99 12.37 -5.79
CA MET A 569 -14.97 13.38 -6.10
C MET A 569 -14.63 13.48 -7.60
N LEU A 570 -15.19 12.64 -8.48
CA LEU A 570 -15.02 12.81 -9.93
C LEU A 570 -15.84 14.01 -10.45
N ALA A 571 -15.43 14.57 -11.59
CA ALA A 571 -16.30 15.46 -12.34
C ALA A 571 -17.39 14.64 -13.07
N PRO A 572 -18.63 15.15 -13.20
CA PRO A 572 -19.65 14.50 -14.02
C PRO A 572 -19.21 14.47 -15.49
N GLU A 573 -19.46 13.35 -16.16
CA GLU A 573 -19.18 13.19 -17.58
C GLU A 573 -20.25 13.93 -18.39
N ILE A 574 -19.83 14.93 -19.16
CA ILE A 574 -20.73 15.72 -20.02
C ILE A 574 -20.93 14.96 -21.33
N VAL A 575 -22.00 14.16 -21.40
CA VAL A 575 -22.32 13.35 -22.57
C VAL A 575 -23.18 14.18 -23.54
N GLU A 576 -22.71 14.33 -24.79
CA GLU A 576 -23.49 14.93 -25.87
C GLU A 576 -24.44 13.91 -26.49
N ILE A 577 -25.73 14.07 -26.24
CA ILE A 577 -26.80 13.20 -26.73
C ILE A 577 -27.54 13.89 -27.88
N VAL A 578 -27.64 13.20 -29.01
CA VAL A 578 -28.46 13.63 -30.14
C VAL A 578 -29.94 13.39 -29.82
N THR A 579 -30.71 14.45 -29.60
CA THR A 579 -32.15 14.37 -29.28
C THR A 579 -33.05 14.39 -30.50
N GLY A 580 -32.50 14.74 -31.67
CA GLY A 580 -33.25 14.82 -32.92
C GLY A 580 -32.36 15.03 -34.13
N ARG A 581 -32.89 14.67 -35.30
CA ARG A 581 -32.25 14.84 -36.61
C ARG A 581 -33.24 15.44 -37.59
N ALA A 582 -32.88 16.54 -38.23
CA ALA A 582 -33.65 17.14 -39.31
C ALA A 582 -32.83 17.23 -40.59
N GLU A 583 -33.41 16.82 -41.72
CA GLU A 583 -32.78 16.86 -43.03
C GLU A 583 -33.20 18.15 -43.76
N ILE A 584 -32.24 18.93 -44.27
CA ILE A 584 -32.51 20.17 -45.00
C ILE A 584 -32.98 19.81 -46.41
N GLN A 585 -34.24 20.11 -46.74
CA GLN A 585 -34.78 19.91 -48.09
C GLN A 585 -34.56 21.14 -48.97
N GLN A 586 -34.82 22.34 -48.44
CA GLN A 586 -34.75 23.61 -49.17
C GLN A 586 -34.18 24.72 -48.29
N ILE A 587 -33.71 25.80 -48.90
CA ILE A 587 -33.11 26.94 -48.21
C ILE A 587 -33.82 28.22 -48.67
N PHE A 588 -34.23 29.05 -47.71
CA PHE A 588 -34.93 30.30 -47.96
C PHE A 588 -34.12 31.47 -47.41
N ASP A 589 -33.68 32.37 -48.28
CA ASP A 589 -32.97 33.59 -47.90
C ASP A 589 -33.99 34.69 -47.56
N LEU A 590 -34.16 34.98 -46.27
CA LEU A 590 -35.01 36.05 -45.76
C LEU A 590 -34.17 37.24 -45.30
N SER A 591 -34.79 38.43 -45.21
CA SER A 591 -34.17 39.63 -44.64
C SER A 591 -33.73 39.47 -43.17
N SER A 592 -34.27 38.47 -42.47
CA SER A 592 -33.89 38.09 -41.10
C SER A 592 -32.79 37.00 -41.02
N GLY A 593 -32.24 36.55 -42.15
CA GLY A 593 -31.24 35.48 -42.24
C GLY A 593 -31.68 34.29 -43.09
N ARG A 594 -30.75 33.35 -43.32
CA ARG A 594 -30.98 32.12 -44.09
C ARG A 594 -31.76 31.11 -43.23
N VAL A 595 -32.88 30.61 -43.72
CA VAL A 595 -33.72 29.61 -43.03
C VAL A 595 -33.61 28.27 -43.77
N ALA A 596 -33.28 27.21 -43.03
CA ALA A 596 -33.32 25.84 -43.54
C ALA A 596 -34.76 25.32 -43.44
N GLY A 597 -35.38 25.02 -44.59
CA GLY A 597 -36.62 24.24 -44.64
C GLY A 597 -36.28 22.77 -44.47
N SER A 598 -36.61 22.20 -43.31
CA SER A 598 -36.13 20.90 -42.86
C SER A 598 -37.24 19.97 -42.39
N LEU A 599 -37.10 18.68 -42.69
CA LEU A 599 -38.00 17.62 -42.22
C LEU A 599 -37.35 16.89 -41.05
N VAL A 600 -38.03 16.82 -39.90
CA VAL A 600 -37.53 16.07 -38.73
C VAL A 600 -37.66 14.56 -39.00
N ARG A 601 -36.52 13.88 -39.20
CA ARG A 601 -36.46 12.43 -39.48
C ARG A 601 -36.53 11.58 -38.20
N GLU A 602 -35.87 12.04 -37.13
CA GLU A 602 -35.73 11.31 -35.87
C GLU A 602 -35.80 12.27 -34.68
N GLY A 603 -36.30 11.80 -33.54
CA GLY A 603 -36.41 12.56 -32.30
C GLY A 603 -37.24 13.84 -32.42
N LYS A 604 -36.80 14.91 -31.74
CA LYS A 604 -37.43 16.24 -31.80
C LYS A 604 -36.38 17.37 -31.81
N MET A 605 -36.75 18.50 -32.41
CA MET A 605 -35.93 19.71 -32.50
C MET A 605 -36.49 20.78 -31.57
N VAL A 606 -35.67 21.35 -30.66
CA VAL A 606 -36.11 22.36 -29.69
C VAL A 606 -35.44 23.71 -29.96
N ARG A 607 -36.18 24.82 -29.82
CA ARG A 607 -35.61 26.17 -29.96
C ARG A 607 -34.57 26.46 -28.88
N ASN A 608 -33.52 27.21 -29.22
CA ASN A 608 -32.33 27.50 -28.41
C ASN A 608 -31.38 26.32 -28.15
N GLN A 609 -31.63 25.15 -28.74
CA GLN A 609 -30.76 23.98 -28.60
C GLN A 609 -29.48 24.13 -29.44
N ALA A 610 -28.40 23.48 -28.99
CA ALA A 610 -27.17 23.35 -29.76
C ALA A 610 -27.36 22.36 -30.92
N VAL A 611 -26.67 22.57 -32.04
CA VAL A 611 -26.77 21.73 -33.24
C VAL A 611 -25.42 21.48 -33.89
N ARG A 612 -25.29 20.32 -34.52
CA ARG A 612 -24.16 19.93 -35.38
C ARG A 612 -24.68 19.68 -36.80
N LEU A 613 -24.04 20.28 -37.79
CA LEU A 613 -24.35 20.06 -39.20
C LEU A 613 -23.47 18.93 -39.73
N MET A 614 -24.10 17.90 -40.29
CA MET A 614 -23.48 16.69 -40.83
C MET A 614 -23.72 16.62 -42.35
N ARG A 615 -22.66 16.42 -43.14
CA ARG A 615 -22.70 16.30 -44.61
C ARG A 615 -22.01 15.01 -45.01
N GLY A 616 -22.74 14.07 -45.61
CA GLY A 616 -22.19 12.75 -46.00
C GLY A 616 -21.66 11.87 -44.85
N GLY A 617 -21.90 12.26 -43.59
CA GLY A 617 -21.34 11.61 -42.40
C GLY A 617 -20.25 12.42 -41.67
N GLU A 618 -19.74 13.50 -42.26
CA GLU A 618 -18.73 14.36 -41.64
C GLU A 618 -19.34 15.62 -41.00
N ALA A 619 -18.77 16.07 -39.89
CA ALA A 619 -19.23 17.26 -39.15
C ALA A 619 -18.69 18.56 -39.78
N VAL A 620 -19.55 19.31 -40.47
CA VAL A 620 -19.20 20.55 -41.18
C VAL A 620 -19.12 21.77 -40.25
N GLY A 621 -19.88 21.75 -39.15
CA GLY A 621 -19.84 22.83 -38.16
C GLY A 621 -20.82 22.64 -37.00
N ASN A 622 -20.59 23.37 -35.92
CA ASN A 622 -21.49 23.44 -34.76
C ASN A 622 -22.15 24.83 -34.70
N GLY A 623 -23.38 24.91 -34.19
CA GLY A 623 -24.17 26.13 -34.12
C GLY A 623 -25.34 26.03 -33.13
N LYS A 624 -26.33 26.90 -33.27
CA LYS A 624 -27.52 26.96 -32.38
C LYS A 624 -28.80 27.22 -33.17
N ILE A 625 -29.94 26.67 -32.71
CA ILE A 625 -31.27 26.98 -33.25
C ILE A 625 -31.77 28.29 -32.61
N SER A 626 -31.66 29.41 -33.32
CA SER A 626 -32.08 30.74 -32.81
C SER A 626 -33.60 30.95 -32.93
N GLY A 627 -34.17 30.44 -34.03
CA GLY A 627 -35.59 30.45 -34.32
C GLY A 627 -36.04 29.11 -34.91
N LEU A 628 -37.27 28.73 -34.58
CA LEU A 628 -37.92 27.52 -35.08
C LEU A 628 -39.36 27.89 -35.44
N LYS A 629 -39.74 27.74 -36.71
CA LYS A 629 -41.04 28.19 -37.22
C LYS A 629 -41.76 27.07 -37.96
N ARG A 630 -43.09 27.03 -37.85
CA ARG A 630 -43.95 26.18 -38.68
C ARG A 630 -44.90 27.06 -39.49
N PHE A 631 -44.78 27.03 -40.81
CA PHE A 631 -45.45 27.94 -41.76
C PHE A 631 -45.19 29.43 -41.47
N LYS A 632 -45.96 30.04 -40.57
CA LYS A 632 -45.86 31.46 -40.18
C LYS A 632 -45.72 31.67 -38.67
N GLU A 633 -45.82 30.61 -37.86
CA GLU A 633 -45.86 30.68 -36.40
C GLU A 633 -44.51 30.26 -35.79
N ASP A 634 -44.05 30.97 -34.76
CA ASP A 634 -42.89 30.60 -33.95
C ASP A 634 -43.27 29.48 -32.97
N VAL A 635 -42.61 28.34 -33.07
CA VAL A 635 -42.88 27.14 -32.25
C VAL A 635 -41.72 26.86 -31.29
N LYS A 636 -42.02 26.20 -30.16
CA LYS A 636 -41.02 25.87 -29.13
C LYS A 636 -40.23 24.60 -29.48
N GLU A 637 -40.93 23.59 -29.99
CA GLU A 637 -40.38 22.30 -30.42
C GLU A 637 -41.14 21.76 -31.63
N VAL A 638 -40.50 20.85 -32.38
CA VAL A 638 -41.08 20.16 -33.54
C VAL A 638 -40.70 18.68 -33.49
N ASP A 639 -41.70 17.81 -33.57
CA ASP A 639 -41.57 16.35 -33.51
C ASP A 639 -41.29 15.69 -34.87
N LYS A 640 -40.87 14.42 -34.82
CA LYS A 640 -40.63 13.55 -35.98
C LYS A 640 -41.78 13.56 -36.99
N GLY A 641 -41.43 13.65 -38.27
CA GLY A 641 -42.35 13.61 -39.42
C GLY A 641 -42.92 14.98 -39.80
N ILE A 642 -42.58 16.05 -39.09
CA ILE A 642 -43.10 17.40 -39.34
C ILE A 642 -42.04 18.26 -40.02
N GLU A 643 -42.47 19.07 -40.99
CA GLU A 643 -41.66 20.09 -41.67
C GLU A 643 -41.57 21.38 -40.84
N CYS A 644 -40.38 21.99 -40.79
CA CYS A 644 -40.14 23.23 -40.06
C CYS A 644 -39.07 24.11 -40.71
N GLY A 645 -39.15 25.42 -40.49
CA GLY A 645 -38.11 26.38 -40.80
C GLY A 645 -37.17 26.54 -39.60
N ILE A 646 -35.93 26.09 -39.74
CA ILE A 646 -34.88 26.21 -38.73
C ILE A 646 -33.99 27.41 -39.08
N LEU A 647 -33.91 28.39 -38.18
CA LEU A 647 -32.98 29.51 -38.28
C LEU A 647 -31.69 29.14 -37.52
N LEU A 648 -30.65 28.78 -38.28
CA LEU A 648 -29.36 28.36 -37.77
C LEU A 648 -28.45 29.57 -37.50
N GLU A 649 -27.88 29.62 -36.30
CA GLU A 649 -26.94 30.65 -35.86
C GLU A 649 -25.53 30.06 -35.72
N GLY A 650 -24.52 30.78 -36.23
CA GLY A 650 -23.13 30.35 -36.30
C GLY A 650 -22.71 29.70 -37.64
N ILE A 651 -23.63 29.08 -38.38
CA ILE A 651 -23.34 28.33 -39.62
C ILE A 651 -23.85 29.09 -40.86
N LYS A 652 -23.01 29.21 -41.91
CA LYS A 652 -23.33 29.96 -43.15
C LYS A 652 -23.31 29.13 -44.46
N ASP A 653 -22.58 28.01 -44.53
CA ASP A 653 -22.59 27.05 -45.67
C ASP A 653 -23.34 25.77 -45.27
N PHE A 654 -24.65 25.86 -45.18
CA PHE A 654 -25.53 24.68 -45.20
C PHE A 654 -26.20 24.55 -46.58
N ARG A 655 -26.50 23.32 -46.97
CA ARG A 655 -26.99 22.92 -48.31
C ARG A 655 -28.18 21.99 -48.18
N ALA A 656 -28.94 21.84 -49.27
CA ALA A 656 -29.94 20.76 -49.34
C ALA A 656 -29.25 19.39 -49.22
N ALA A 657 -29.94 18.44 -48.59
CA ALA A 657 -29.46 17.13 -48.15
C ALA A 657 -28.38 17.11 -47.04
N ASP A 658 -28.04 18.25 -46.42
CA ASP A 658 -27.32 18.24 -45.13
C ASP A 658 -28.26 17.81 -43.98
N ILE A 659 -27.70 17.18 -42.95
CA ILE A 659 -28.43 16.73 -41.75
C ILE A 659 -28.06 17.63 -40.55
N VAL A 660 -29.05 18.16 -39.85
CA VAL A 660 -28.90 18.90 -38.60
C VAL A 660 -29.19 17.96 -37.44
N GLU A 661 -28.16 17.61 -36.67
CA GLU A 661 -28.30 16.89 -35.40
C GLU A 661 -28.49 17.89 -34.26
N ALA A 662 -29.58 17.77 -33.50
CA ALA A 662 -29.82 18.56 -32.29
C ALA A 662 -29.20 17.86 -31.07
N ILE A 663 -28.35 18.57 -30.34
CA ILE A 663 -27.53 18.02 -29.26
C ILE A 663 -27.94 18.66 -27.92
N THR A 664 -28.19 17.80 -26.93
CA THR A 664 -28.25 18.18 -25.52
C THR A 664 -27.00 17.65 -24.81
N ARG A 665 -26.47 18.43 -23.87
CA ARG A 665 -25.44 17.98 -22.93
C ARG A 665 -26.13 17.49 -21.67
N GLU A 666 -26.00 16.21 -21.35
CA GLU A 666 -26.39 15.64 -20.06
C GLU A 666 -25.15 15.48 -19.19
N GLU A 667 -25.21 15.95 -17.95
CA GLU A 667 -24.23 15.63 -16.91
C GLU A 667 -24.56 14.25 -16.32
N ARG A 668 -23.65 13.29 -16.47
CA ARG A 668 -23.80 11.94 -15.90
C ARG A 668 -22.80 11.74 -14.77
N VAL A 669 -23.27 11.26 -13.62
CA VAL A 669 -22.40 10.94 -12.48
C VAL A 669 -21.51 9.76 -12.87
N ARG A 670 -20.23 10.06 -13.08
CA ARG A 670 -19.21 9.07 -13.42
C ARG A 670 -18.95 8.19 -12.19
N ARG A 671 -18.83 6.88 -12.39
CA ARG A 671 -18.36 5.94 -11.37
C ARG A 671 -16.98 5.44 -11.78
N LEU A 672 -16.12 5.14 -10.82
CA LEU A 672 -14.90 4.39 -11.10
C LEU A 672 -15.27 3.02 -11.70
N THR A 673 -14.87 2.79 -12.95
CA THR A 673 -14.95 1.47 -13.58
C THR A 673 -13.98 0.53 -12.90
N ASN A 674 -14.41 -0.71 -12.62
CA ASN A 674 -13.50 -1.76 -12.19
C ASN A 674 -12.44 -1.99 -13.28
N VAL A 675 -11.17 -2.04 -12.86
CA VAL A 675 -10.01 -2.49 -13.63
C VAL A 675 -9.63 -3.88 -13.13
#